data_AF-A0A8K0V0G3-F1
#
_entry.id   AF-A0A8K0V0G3-F1
#
_cell.length_a   1.000
_cell.length_b   1.000
_cell.length_c   1.000
_cell.angle_alpha   90.00
_cell.angle_beta   90.00
_cell.angle_gamma   90.00
#
_symmetry.space_group_name_H-M   'P 1'
#
loop_
_entity.id
_entity.type
_entity.pdbx_description
1 polymer ?
#
loop_
_entity_poly.entity_id
_entity_poly.type
_entity_poly.pdbx_seq_one_letter_code
_entity_poly.pdbx_strand_id
1 'polypeptide(L)'
;MNKRPIYRVFNFHLVSKFLMVQHVVSPWGHDMAQRGYPDCLRPTKPSPTFLSLRPTSATMAGFRPDMAELAGMMANMGIQFPLSAGTTLGQGTRNAQIDDDSEFGRHQQAFERAKAVHIREQSLPPAKARELPRMALLAQFQSARDQEHLQRAQGMNFTSRQTYVGTVPRFSSTKLEDLERISISQLMVRKCHKGRFLLCRIICQPTHLVSIDMAVEDPEGGTTRLAVYHYPFALDCSTDEAAALFSVGTVLAVREPYYKYAASGEIPMLRVDAASDIMFLDSKHPLVGSVSWSTGRVFPAQTPSTPNGWKEKGVGHFKRKEWLCAAIAFSEGLRLEATHHLLLLNRSETYLRLGWFRSAASDAEAVMAMDLKDTTLKRKALVRATKAYYSSRRYQEVQQLAEMYPDDADVQEFSTKSRERIHENDTGNYDWQALYRESRQPASRPDIAPYTGPVEVRSPENGVRGVFVTRDVKAGELLVVSKPIASCFPEDNPKRGMELFLAHNFLTSTIDTRADYTLIETVVQRMWEDPNLANTIGSMYAGKSMPPTTAYPPMSTNQPPLSHPRVPSSNIDIARVEAVCSLNAFGLGDDTHKDYAAFNKFEKSCALYEFPSFCNHSCVASGTRSFFGDVMTIRASKDLKAGEELTLVYHIPTEPYQDRQDHVQRKWGFACGCLLCNADRADKPASRDFRARIQKMPEVKTISEAQKRVSDIRSSYSDTPERRLCHFKPHLHLAYQALATSYVRAANAKGAPDVALIRKSAEAFMDALEAAGVIITDRSLQGSARARRSKAPYGGLPVDTTQPPSYVHLCVLAAIQVAHSLMALNQQTRAVNWAKTAVWLEDLATGGGVSLFKEKYHEMCAGIPI
;
A
#
# COMPACT_ATOMS: atom_id res chain seq x y z
N MET A 1 -42.95 -40.45 7.16
CA MET A 1 -43.18 -39.37 6.17
C MET A 1 -41.86 -38.71 5.85
N ASN A 2 -41.44 -38.66 4.58
CA ASN A 2 -40.12 -38.13 4.22
C ASN A 2 -40.14 -36.60 4.11
N LYS A 3 -39.46 -35.90 5.03
CA LYS A 3 -39.11 -34.49 4.84
C LYS A 3 -38.02 -34.40 3.75
N ARG A 4 -38.40 -34.06 2.52
CA ARG A 4 -37.44 -33.70 1.46
C ARG A 4 -36.67 -32.45 1.91
N PRO A 5 -35.33 -32.38 1.78
CA PRO A 5 -34.61 -31.13 2.01
C PRO A 5 -35.04 -30.09 0.97
N ILE A 6 -35.44 -28.90 1.43
CA ILE A 6 -35.76 -27.77 0.53
C ILE A 6 -34.45 -27.02 0.23
N TYR A 7 -33.75 -27.48 -0.80
CA TYR A 7 -32.58 -26.78 -1.34
C TYR A 7 -33.01 -25.44 -1.96
N ARG A 8 -32.87 -24.36 -1.20
CA ARG A 8 -32.99 -22.98 -1.73
C ARG A 8 -31.70 -22.64 -2.47
N VAL A 9 -31.81 -22.09 -3.68
CA VAL A 9 -30.64 -21.53 -4.39
C VAL A 9 -30.12 -20.35 -3.56
N PHE A 10 -28.81 -20.32 -3.29
CA PHE A 10 -28.23 -19.48 -2.25
C PHE A 10 -28.52 -17.98 -2.46
N ASN A 11 -28.93 -17.26 -1.40
CA ASN A 11 -29.53 -15.94 -1.56
C ASN A 11 -28.47 -14.83 -1.72
N PHE A 12 -28.74 -13.87 -2.60
CA PHE A 12 -27.72 -13.08 -3.31
C PHE A 12 -26.97 -12.01 -2.50
N HIS A 13 -27.29 -11.84 -1.22
CA HIS A 13 -26.71 -10.80 -0.35
C HIS A 13 -25.21 -10.99 -0.05
N LEU A 14 -24.66 -12.20 -0.20
CA LEU A 14 -23.22 -12.45 -0.07
C LEU A 14 -22.47 -12.23 -1.39
N VAL A 15 -23.05 -12.62 -2.53
CA VAL A 15 -22.42 -12.46 -3.86
C VAL A 15 -22.31 -10.99 -4.27
N SER A 16 -23.35 -10.18 -4.02
CA SER A 16 -23.27 -8.72 -4.19
C SER A 16 -22.19 -8.10 -3.30
N LYS A 17 -22.07 -8.56 -2.04
CA LYS A 17 -21.02 -8.12 -1.09
C LYS A 17 -19.60 -8.59 -1.40
N PHE A 18 -19.42 -9.48 -2.38
CA PHE A 18 -18.10 -9.91 -2.89
C PHE A 18 -17.77 -9.25 -4.23
N LEU A 19 -18.71 -9.24 -5.18
CA LEU A 19 -18.51 -8.59 -6.48
C LEU A 19 -18.34 -7.06 -6.36
N MET A 20 -19.17 -6.38 -5.55
CA MET A 20 -18.98 -4.93 -5.31
C MET A 20 -17.65 -4.64 -4.59
N VAL A 21 -17.14 -5.59 -3.80
CA VAL A 21 -15.84 -5.46 -3.11
C VAL A 21 -14.64 -5.63 -4.07
N GLN A 22 -14.84 -6.15 -5.28
CA GLN A 22 -13.80 -6.23 -6.31
C GLN A 22 -14.01 -5.26 -7.51
N HIS A 23 -15.08 -4.45 -7.50
CA HIS A 23 -15.44 -3.56 -8.61
C HIS A 23 -15.43 -2.05 -8.31
N VAL A 24 -14.95 -1.59 -7.13
CA VAL A 24 -14.92 -0.15 -6.79
C VAL A 24 -13.53 0.47 -6.96
N VAL A 25 -13.16 0.71 -8.23
CA VAL A 25 -12.31 1.84 -8.64
C VAL A 25 -12.85 2.40 -9.96
N SER A 26 -13.71 3.41 -9.88
CA SER A 26 -14.38 4.04 -11.02
C SER A 26 -14.18 5.56 -10.94
N PRO A 27 -13.34 6.18 -11.79
CA PRO A 27 -13.21 7.63 -11.89
C PRO A 27 -14.07 8.15 -13.05
N TRP A 28 -15.26 8.69 -12.75
CA TRP A 28 -16.18 9.22 -13.75
C TRP A 28 -16.89 10.49 -13.27
N GLY A 29 -17.23 11.38 -14.20
CA GLY A 29 -18.06 12.55 -13.93
C GLY A 29 -18.69 13.10 -15.22
N HIS A 30 -19.71 13.95 -15.04
CA HIS A 30 -20.49 14.71 -16.05
C HIS A 30 -21.33 13.86 -17.03
N ASP A 31 -22.52 14.29 -17.48
CA ASP A 31 -23.20 15.61 -17.34
C ASP A 31 -24.74 15.51 -17.14
N MET A 32 -25.41 16.65 -16.91
CA MET A 32 -26.78 16.81 -16.36
C MET A 32 -27.99 16.52 -17.27
N ALA A 33 -29.14 16.24 -16.65
CA ALA A 33 -30.48 16.68 -17.10
C ALA A 33 -31.48 16.81 -15.92
N GLN A 34 -32.41 17.78 -15.95
CA GLN A 34 -33.25 18.17 -14.80
C GLN A 34 -34.75 17.73 -14.88
N ARG A 35 -35.34 17.35 -13.73
CA ARG A 35 -36.77 17.47 -13.25
C ARG A 35 -36.93 16.79 -11.87
N GLY A 36 -37.90 17.13 -10.99
CA GLY A 36 -38.80 18.29 -10.95
C GLY A 36 -40.12 18.04 -10.18
N TYR A 37 -40.34 18.74 -9.04
CA TYR A 37 -41.58 18.80 -8.21
C TYR A 37 -42.04 17.49 -7.50
N PRO A 38 -42.93 17.52 -6.47
CA PRO A 38 -42.83 18.34 -5.24
C PRO A 38 -43.25 17.61 -3.91
N ASP A 39 -43.14 18.33 -2.78
CA ASP A 39 -43.94 18.33 -1.52
C ASP A 39 -44.64 17.03 -1.03
N CYS A 40 -44.54 16.64 0.26
CA CYS A 40 -45.38 17.25 1.30
C CYS A 40 -45.01 16.89 2.78
N LEU A 41 -45.26 17.87 3.66
CA LEU A 41 -45.70 17.78 5.08
C LEU A 41 -44.75 17.32 6.22
N ARG A 42 -44.99 17.95 7.38
CA ARG A 42 -44.34 17.80 8.70
C ARG A 42 -45.38 17.28 9.74
N PRO A 43 -45.28 17.53 11.08
CA PRO A 43 -44.58 16.69 12.06
C PRO A 43 -45.45 16.31 13.29
N THR A 44 -44.89 15.64 14.31
CA THR A 44 -45.18 15.93 15.74
C THR A 44 -44.11 15.36 16.70
N LYS A 45 -43.99 16.01 17.87
CA LYS A 45 -43.41 15.53 19.15
C LYS A 45 -44.52 15.76 20.23
N PRO A 46 -44.34 15.76 21.59
CA PRO A 46 -43.17 15.42 22.44
C PRO A 46 -43.44 14.69 23.80
N SER A 47 -42.34 14.32 24.50
CA SER A 47 -42.16 14.37 25.98
C SER A 47 -42.80 13.27 26.89
N PRO A 48 -42.68 13.29 28.25
CA PRO A 48 -41.57 12.68 29.03
C PRO A 48 -42.06 11.71 30.19
N THR A 49 -41.44 11.38 31.35
CA THR A 49 -40.32 11.88 32.21
C THR A 49 -39.91 10.83 33.29
N PHE A 50 -38.64 10.84 33.77
CA PHE A 50 -38.12 10.31 35.08
C PHE A 50 -38.27 8.80 35.43
N LEU A 51 -37.42 8.10 36.23
CA LEU A 51 -36.70 8.43 37.50
C LEU A 51 -35.54 7.42 37.80
N SER A 52 -34.54 7.77 38.64
CA SER A 52 -33.71 6.92 39.58
C SER A 52 -33.15 5.53 39.15
N LEU A 53 -31.90 5.05 39.40
CA LEU A 53 -30.55 5.53 39.78
C LEU A 53 -29.65 4.27 40.07
N ARG A 54 -28.71 3.93 39.16
CA ARG A 54 -27.42 3.20 39.39
C ARG A 54 -27.38 1.76 40.00
N PRO A 55 -26.26 1.00 39.85
CA PRO A 55 -25.23 1.00 38.79
C PRO A 55 -24.84 -0.41 38.26
N THR A 56 -24.52 -0.55 36.96
CA THR A 56 -23.59 -1.58 36.44
C THR A 56 -23.15 -1.29 34.98
N SER A 57 -21.99 -1.83 34.58
CA SER A 57 -21.46 -1.93 33.19
C SER A 57 -21.80 -0.81 32.20
N ALA A 58 -20.95 0.22 32.11
CA ALA A 58 -21.05 1.25 31.08
C ALA A 58 -20.38 0.81 29.75
N THR A 59 -21.18 0.45 28.76
CA THR A 59 -20.76 0.50 27.35
C THR A 59 -20.68 1.95 26.89
N MET A 60 -19.59 2.35 26.21
CA MET A 60 -19.50 3.68 25.62
C MET A 60 -20.37 3.77 24.36
N ALA A 61 -21.58 4.29 24.51
CA ALA A 61 -22.41 4.72 23.38
C ALA A 61 -21.72 5.87 22.63
N GLY A 62 -21.69 5.80 21.30
CA GLY A 62 -20.88 6.69 20.48
C GLY A 62 -21.39 8.12 20.43
N PHE A 63 -20.51 9.08 20.72
CA PHE A 63 -20.71 10.48 20.35
C PHE A 63 -20.50 10.62 18.84
N ARG A 64 -21.54 11.02 18.10
CA ARG A 64 -21.42 11.50 16.72
C ARG A 64 -21.60 13.02 16.75
N PRO A 65 -20.60 13.83 16.37
CA PRO A 65 -20.83 15.23 16.08
C PRO A 65 -21.83 15.38 14.92
N ASP A 66 -22.57 16.48 14.88
CA ASP A 66 -23.33 16.83 13.68
C ASP A 66 -22.36 17.26 12.57
N MET A 67 -22.63 16.90 11.32
CA MET A 67 -21.86 17.38 10.17
C MET A 67 -21.93 18.91 10.03
N ALA A 68 -23.01 19.53 10.52
CA ALA A 68 -23.11 20.99 10.63
C ALA A 68 -22.11 21.59 11.64
N GLU A 69 -21.85 20.88 12.74
CA GLU A 69 -20.87 21.26 13.76
C GLU A 69 -19.44 21.15 13.21
N LEU A 70 -19.16 20.06 12.48
CA LEU A 70 -17.87 19.83 11.82
C LEU A 70 -17.59 20.89 10.73
N ALA A 71 -18.59 21.28 9.95
CA ALA A 71 -18.49 22.36 8.97
C ALA A 71 -18.22 23.73 9.65
N GLY A 72 -18.85 23.99 10.80
CA GLY A 72 -18.57 25.17 11.63
C GLY A 72 -17.14 25.18 12.19
N MET A 73 -16.62 24.03 12.62
CA MET A 73 -15.24 23.88 13.07
C MET A 73 -14.24 24.16 11.93
N MET A 74 -14.47 23.63 10.72
CA MET A 74 -13.60 23.88 9.57
C MET A 74 -13.54 25.36 9.17
N ALA A 75 -14.66 26.09 9.28
CA ALA A 75 -14.67 27.54 9.05
C ALA A 75 -13.86 28.31 10.12
N ASN A 76 -13.98 27.92 11.39
CA ASN A 76 -13.26 28.55 12.50
C ASN A 76 -11.75 28.23 12.53
N MET A 77 -11.28 27.21 11.80
CA MET A 77 -9.87 26.84 11.69
C MET A 77 -9.06 27.70 10.68
N GLY A 78 -9.65 28.76 10.12
CA GLY A 78 -8.90 29.78 9.37
C GLY A 78 -8.43 29.35 7.97
N ILE A 79 -9.07 28.35 7.36
CA ILE A 79 -8.78 27.90 5.98
C ILE A 79 -9.27 28.96 4.98
N GLN A 80 -8.46 30.00 4.76
CA GLN A 80 -8.74 31.04 3.76
C GLN A 80 -8.45 30.53 2.35
N PHE A 81 -9.52 30.15 1.64
CA PHE A 81 -9.51 30.26 0.18
C PHE A 81 -9.85 31.70 -0.24
N PRO A 82 -9.16 32.29 -1.24
CA PRO A 82 -9.48 33.62 -1.72
C PRO A 82 -10.78 33.61 -2.53
N LEU A 83 -11.90 33.86 -1.86
CA LEU A 83 -13.20 34.09 -2.49
C LEU A 83 -13.29 35.56 -2.92
N SER A 84 -13.50 35.77 -4.23
CA SER A 84 -13.85 37.08 -4.79
C SER A 84 -15.18 37.58 -4.21
N ALA A 85 -15.25 38.86 -3.87
CA ALA A 85 -16.40 39.44 -3.18
C ALA A 85 -17.70 39.43 -4.02
N GLY A 86 -18.85 39.32 -3.33
CA GLY A 86 -20.13 39.84 -3.83
C GLY A 86 -21.26 38.84 -4.09
N THR A 87 -21.89 38.30 -3.04
CA THR A 87 -23.35 38.12 -3.01
C THR A 87 -23.88 38.00 -1.57
N THR A 88 -25.10 38.46 -1.33
CA THR A 88 -25.69 38.59 0.02
C THR A 88 -26.34 37.31 0.53
N LEU A 89 -26.20 37.04 1.84
CA LEU A 89 -26.78 35.89 2.54
C LEU A 89 -28.32 35.91 2.55
N GLY A 90 -28.94 35.03 1.76
CA GLY A 90 -30.33 34.62 1.93
C GLY A 90 -30.43 33.38 2.83
N GLN A 91 -31.25 33.41 3.87
CA GLN A 91 -31.44 32.28 4.78
C GLN A 91 -32.22 31.13 4.12
N GLY A 92 -31.72 29.90 4.20
CA GLY A 92 -32.41 28.74 3.64
C GLY A 92 -31.69 27.42 3.91
N THR A 93 -31.89 26.83 5.10
CA THR A 93 -31.36 25.51 5.44
C THR A 93 -32.03 24.40 4.63
N ARG A 94 -31.32 23.90 3.62
CA ARG A 94 -31.62 22.60 2.97
C ARG A 94 -30.55 21.59 3.38
N ASN A 95 -30.95 20.35 3.59
CA ASN A 95 -30.01 19.25 3.83
C ASN A 95 -29.10 19.09 2.61
N ALA A 96 -27.82 19.40 2.77
CA ALA A 96 -26.82 18.99 1.80
C ALA A 96 -26.62 17.48 1.90
N GLN A 97 -27.24 16.73 0.99
CA GLN A 97 -26.55 15.53 0.51
C GLN A 97 -25.25 16.02 -0.11
N ILE A 98 -24.12 15.65 0.47
CA ILE A 98 -22.82 15.87 -0.16
C ILE A 98 -22.82 14.98 -1.41
N ASP A 99 -22.86 15.63 -2.56
CA ASP A 99 -22.79 14.98 -3.86
C ASP A 99 -21.34 14.56 -4.10
N ASP A 100 -21.03 13.27 -4.13
CA ASP A 100 -19.64 12.76 -4.17
C ASP A 100 -18.87 13.32 -5.40
N ASP A 101 -19.56 13.47 -6.54
CA ASP A 101 -19.05 14.12 -7.75
C ASP A 101 -18.56 15.56 -7.48
N SER A 102 -19.25 16.30 -6.59
CA SER A 102 -18.87 17.66 -6.19
C SER A 102 -17.62 17.69 -5.31
N GLU A 103 -17.35 16.64 -4.54
CA GLU A 103 -16.16 16.52 -3.70
C GLU A 103 -14.97 16.09 -4.54
N PHE A 104 -15.13 15.05 -5.37
CA PHE A 104 -14.12 14.61 -6.32
C PHE A 104 -13.70 15.74 -7.29
N GLY A 105 -14.67 16.49 -7.84
CA GLY A 105 -14.42 17.66 -8.67
C GLY A 105 -13.64 18.77 -7.95
N ARG A 106 -13.96 19.06 -6.68
CA ARG A 106 -13.18 19.99 -5.84
C ARG A 106 -11.75 19.52 -5.63
N HIS A 107 -11.55 18.22 -5.37
CA HIS A 107 -10.22 17.62 -5.17
C HIS A 107 -9.36 17.65 -6.45
N GLN A 108 -9.90 17.31 -7.62
CA GLN A 108 -9.15 17.40 -8.89
C GLN A 108 -8.78 18.85 -9.20
N GLN A 109 -9.70 19.81 -9.01
CA GLN A 109 -9.39 21.23 -9.19
C GLN A 109 -8.34 21.74 -8.19
N ALA A 110 -8.30 21.22 -6.96
CA ALA A 110 -7.24 21.54 -6.00
C ALA A 110 -5.89 20.96 -6.45
N PHE A 111 -5.87 19.70 -6.90
CA PHE A 111 -4.68 19.02 -7.44
C PHE A 111 -4.08 19.79 -8.64
N GLU A 112 -4.88 20.12 -9.66
CA GLU A 112 -4.36 20.82 -10.85
C GLU A 112 -3.88 22.25 -10.53
N ARG A 113 -4.56 22.96 -9.61
CA ARG A 113 -4.09 24.28 -9.14
C ARG A 113 -2.75 24.17 -8.42
N ALA A 114 -2.58 23.19 -7.53
CA ALA A 114 -1.31 22.97 -6.83
C ALA A 114 -0.18 22.56 -7.78
N LYS A 115 -0.48 21.70 -8.77
CA LYS A 115 0.46 21.28 -9.83
C LYS A 115 0.89 22.47 -10.71
N ALA A 116 -0.06 23.32 -11.11
CA ALA A 116 0.23 24.55 -11.88
C ALA A 116 1.06 25.57 -11.08
N VAL A 117 0.75 25.78 -9.79
CA VAL A 117 1.55 26.62 -8.89
C VAL A 117 2.97 26.08 -8.72
N HIS A 118 3.11 24.76 -8.54
CA HIS A 118 4.42 24.10 -8.43
C HIS A 118 5.28 24.28 -9.69
N ILE A 119 4.70 24.02 -10.88
CA ILE A 119 5.38 24.21 -12.17
C ILE A 119 5.77 25.68 -12.37
N ARG A 120 4.87 26.62 -12.05
CA ARG A 120 5.16 28.07 -12.13
C ARG A 120 6.33 28.46 -11.23
N GLU A 121 6.35 28.01 -9.98
CA GLU A 121 7.46 28.29 -9.05
C GLU A 121 8.79 27.65 -9.47
N GLN A 122 8.78 26.55 -10.22
CA GLN A 122 9.99 25.98 -10.83
C GLN A 122 10.48 26.76 -12.07
N SER A 123 9.59 27.46 -12.79
CA SER A 123 9.94 28.24 -14.00
C SER A 123 10.45 29.65 -13.72
N LEU A 124 10.24 30.17 -12.51
CA LEU A 124 10.67 31.53 -12.13
C LEU A 124 12.15 31.54 -11.72
N PRO A 125 12.91 32.60 -12.06
CA PRO A 125 14.34 32.67 -11.77
C PRO A 125 14.63 32.72 -10.26
N PRO A 126 15.84 32.30 -9.85
CA PRO A 126 16.32 32.51 -8.49
C PRO A 126 16.27 33.98 -8.08
N ALA A 127 15.84 34.24 -6.84
CA ALA A 127 15.70 35.60 -6.30
C ALA A 127 16.21 35.67 -4.85
N LYS A 128 16.62 36.85 -4.39
CA LYS A 128 16.86 37.06 -2.96
C LYS A 128 15.51 37.27 -2.26
N ALA A 129 15.20 36.45 -1.27
CA ALA A 129 14.00 36.60 -0.46
C ALA A 129 14.20 37.60 0.69
N ARG A 130 13.08 38.18 1.17
CA ARG A 130 13.04 38.96 2.40
C ARG A 130 13.16 38.00 3.60
N GLU A 131 14.27 38.08 4.31
CA GLU A 131 14.50 37.28 5.53
C GLU A 131 13.59 37.76 6.68
N LEU A 132 13.11 36.82 7.50
CA LEU A 132 12.30 37.12 8.68
C LEU A 132 13.22 37.51 9.86
N PRO A 133 12.89 38.57 10.63
CA PRO A 133 13.62 38.88 11.86
C PRO A 133 13.58 37.70 12.84
N ARG A 134 14.72 37.39 13.49
CA ARG A 134 14.89 36.27 14.44
C ARG A 134 13.72 36.13 15.42
N MET A 135 13.30 37.23 16.05
CA MET A 135 12.20 37.22 17.03
C MET A 135 10.85 36.82 16.41
N ALA A 136 10.56 37.25 15.18
CA ALA A 136 9.33 36.88 14.48
C ALA A 136 9.34 35.39 14.08
N LEU A 137 10.48 34.87 13.62
CA LEU A 137 10.63 33.46 13.30
C LEU A 137 10.48 32.57 14.56
N LEU A 138 11.12 32.94 15.67
CA LEU A 138 10.99 32.22 16.95
C LEU A 138 9.56 32.28 17.51
N ALA A 139 8.89 33.44 17.42
CA ALA A 139 7.51 33.60 17.86
C ALA A 139 6.52 32.73 17.05
N GLN A 140 6.74 32.55 15.74
CA GLN A 140 5.94 31.61 14.92
C GLN A 140 6.06 30.17 15.41
N PHE A 141 7.28 29.70 15.72
CA PHE A 141 7.49 28.34 16.23
C PHE A 141 6.90 28.16 17.63
N GLN A 142 7.07 29.13 18.52
CA GLN A 142 6.48 29.08 19.85
C GLN A 142 4.95 29.03 19.78
N SER A 143 4.33 29.96 19.04
CA SER A 143 2.88 30.01 18.87
C SER A 143 2.29 28.73 18.25
N ALA A 144 3.01 28.08 17.32
CA ALA A 144 2.56 26.81 16.74
C ALA A 144 2.60 25.65 17.75
N ARG A 145 3.61 25.61 18.65
CA ARG A 145 3.66 24.62 19.74
C ARG A 145 2.59 24.90 20.79
N ASP A 146 2.34 26.16 21.13
CA ASP A 146 1.29 26.55 22.07
C ASP A 146 -0.10 26.18 21.55
N GLN A 147 -0.36 26.36 20.25
CA GLN A 147 -1.59 25.89 19.59
C GLN A 147 -1.74 24.36 19.63
N GLU A 148 -0.66 23.60 19.36
CA GLU A 148 -0.69 22.13 19.47
C GLU A 148 -0.99 21.68 20.91
N HIS A 149 -0.33 22.29 21.90
CA HIS A 149 -0.57 21.99 23.32
C HIS A 149 -2.02 22.31 23.73
N LEU A 150 -2.60 23.42 23.26
CA LEU A 150 -4.00 23.78 23.50
C LEU A 150 -4.99 22.79 22.84
N GLN A 151 -4.76 22.41 21.58
CA GLN A 151 -5.60 21.43 20.87
C GLN A 151 -5.62 20.08 21.60
N ARG A 152 -4.44 19.58 22.00
CA ARG A 152 -4.31 18.34 22.79
C ARG A 152 -5.02 18.45 24.15
N ALA A 153 -4.86 19.58 24.85
CA ALA A 153 -5.52 19.82 26.15
C ALA A 153 -7.05 19.92 26.04
N GLN A 154 -7.57 20.36 24.89
CA GLN A 154 -9.00 20.43 24.57
C GLN A 154 -9.56 19.11 24.02
N GLY A 155 -8.74 18.07 23.85
CA GLY A 155 -9.14 16.79 23.24
C GLY A 155 -9.40 16.88 21.72
N MET A 156 -9.01 17.97 21.08
CA MET A 156 -9.16 18.20 19.64
C MET A 156 -8.09 17.42 18.85
N ASN A 157 -8.23 16.09 18.85
CA ASN A 157 -7.24 15.17 18.28
C ASN A 157 -7.32 14.99 16.75
N PHE A 158 -8.23 15.69 16.05
CA PHE A 158 -8.30 15.63 14.59
C PHE A 158 -7.11 16.38 13.96
N THR A 159 -6.36 15.71 13.09
CA THR A 159 -5.23 16.31 12.36
C THR A 159 -5.44 16.19 10.85
N SER A 160 -5.12 17.27 10.11
CA SER A 160 -5.11 17.24 8.65
C SER A 160 -3.68 17.44 8.15
N ARG A 161 -3.24 16.57 7.24
CA ARG A 161 -1.90 16.56 6.65
C ARG A 161 -2.04 16.55 5.13
N GLN A 162 -1.33 17.46 4.47
CA GLN A 162 -1.25 17.52 3.00
C GLN A 162 0.21 17.57 2.57
N THR A 163 0.55 16.81 1.54
CA THR A 163 1.90 16.71 0.99
C THR A 163 1.87 16.50 -0.53
N TYR A 164 3.05 16.53 -1.16
CA TYR A 164 3.22 16.47 -2.61
C TYR A 164 4.31 15.45 -2.96
N VAL A 165 3.99 14.52 -3.86
CA VAL A 165 4.89 13.49 -4.39
C VAL A 165 5.18 13.79 -5.86
N GLY A 166 6.40 13.56 -6.33
CA GLY A 166 6.81 13.89 -7.70
C GLY A 166 7.22 15.34 -7.90
N THR A 167 7.64 16.04 -6.83
CA THR A 167 8.02 17.47 -6.87
C THR A 167 9.46 17.73 -7.34
N VAL A 168 10.12 16.69 -7.86
CA VAL A 168 11.57 16.59 -8.11
C VAL A 168 12.37 16.96 -6.84
N PRO A 169 12.19 16.20 -5.73
CA PRO A 169 12.92 16.42 -4.49
C PRO A 169 14.45 16.35 -4.69
N ARG A 170 15.20 17.03 -3.81
CA ARG A 170 16.65 17.22 -3.95
C ARG A 170 17.44 16.32 -3.00
N PHE A 171 18.54 15.77 -3.51
CA PHE A 171 19.56 15.09 -2.73
C PHE A 171 20.98 15.54 -3.16
N SER A 172 21.98 15.29 -2.31
CA SER A 172 23.40 15.47 -2.58
C SER A 172 24.11 14.12 -2.67
N SER A 173 24.84 13.89 -3.77
CA SER A 173 25.83 12.81 -3.87
C SER A 173 27.21 13.24 -3.36
N THR A 174 27.50 14.54 -3.39
CA THR A 174 28.76 15.17 -2.98
C THR A 174 29.04 14.98 -1.49
N LYS A 175 30.30 14.74 -1.11
CA LYS A 175 30.71 14.68 0.30
C LYS A 175 30.81 16.09 0.90
N LEU A 176 30.76 16.20 2.23
CA LEU A 176 30.92 17.49 2.91
C LEU A 176 32.32 18.10 2.76
N GLU A 177 33.36 17.28 2.60
CA GLU A 177 34.75 17.73 2.38
C GLU A 177 34.97 18.37 0.99
N ASP A 178 34.10 18.06 0.01
CA ASP A 178 34.17 18.59 -1.36
C ASP A 178 33.27 19.83 -1.58
N LEU A 179 32.67 20.39 -0.52
CA LEU A 179 31.70 21.50 -0.59
C LEU A 179 32.25 22.78 0.06
N GLU A 180 32.02 23.93 -0.58
CA GLU A 180 32.34 25.23 0.01
C GLU A 180 31.21 25.74 0.94
N ARG A 181 31.55 26.46 2.02
CA ARG A 181 30.52 27.07 2.89
C ARG A 181 29.70 28.13 2.13
N ILE A 182 28.43 28.28 2.51
CA ILE A 182 27.54 29.39 2.15
C ILE A 182 26.80 29.89 3.41
N SER A 183 26.49 31.19 3.48
CA SER A 183 25.64 31.79 4.53
C SER A 183 24.17 31.85 4.11
N ILE A 184 23.24 32.01 5.06
CA ILE A 184 21.82 32.28 4.81
C ILE A 184 21.65 33.59 4.03
N SER A 185 22.47 34.60 4.35
CA SER A 185 22.50 35.88 3.62
C SER A 185 22.87 35.73 2.14
N GLN A 186 23.56 34.66 1.73
CA GLN A 186 23.87 34.33 0.33
C GLN A 186 22.82 33.44 -0.36
N LEU A 187 21.86 32.83 0.37
CA LEU A 187 20.85 31.96 -0.22
C LEU A 187 19.83 32.74 -1.07
N MET A 188 19.51 32.18 -2.24
CA MET A 188 18.44 32.63 -3.14
C MET A 188 17.33 31.59 -3.21
N VAL A 189 16.06 32.03 -3.12
CA VAL A 189 14.90 31.13 -3.28
C VAL A 189 14.82 30.61 -4.70
N ARG A 190 14.18 29.44 -4.88
CA ARG A 190 14.10 28.66 -6.13
C ARG A 190 15.45 28.08 -6.59
N LYS A 191 16.45 28.02 -5.71
CA LYS A 191 17.80 27.50 -6.01
C LYS A 191 18.25 26.42 -5.03
N CYS A 192 18.71 25.29 -5.58
CA CYS A 192 19.59 24.34 -4.91
C CYS A 192 21.03 24.81 -5.12
N HIS A 193 21.76 25.02 -4.03
CA HIS A 193 23.11 25.59 -4.06
C HIS A 193 24.14 24.47 -4.22
N LYS A 194 24.18 23.86 -5.41
CA LYS A 194 25.15 22.81 -5.77
C LYS A 194 26.59 23.30 -5.54
N GLY A 195 27.46 22.39 -5.07
CA GLY A 195 28.83 22.70 -4.67
C GLY A 195 28.96 23.49 -3.35
N ARG A 196 27.87 23.69 -2.59
CA ARG A 196 27.88 24.40 -1.30
C ARG A 196 27.36 23.56 -0.13
N PHE A 197 27.73 23.93 1.09
CA PHE A 197 27.05 23.48 2.32
C PHE A 197 26.70 24.68 3.22
N LEU A 198 25.54 24.64 3.87
CA LEU A 198 25.22 25.56 4.95
C LEU A 198 25.68 24.94 6.27
N LEU A 199 26.50 25.65 7.04
CA LEU A 199 26.72 25.37 8.45
C LEU A 199 25.68 26.15 9.27
N CYS A 200 24.93 25.48 10.13
CA CYS A 200 23.93 26.13 10.98
C CYS A 200 23.75 25.43 12.33
N ARG A 201 23.07 26.06 13.29
CA ARG A 201 22.66 25.42 14.55
C ARG A 201 21.18 25.65 14.86
N ILE A 202 20.57 24.71 15.58
CA ILE A 202 19.15 24.74 15.95
C ILE A 202 18.92 25.76 17.07
N ILE A 203 17.98 26.70 16.89
CA ILE A 203 17.71 27.80 17.83
C ILE A 203 16.30 27.79 18.46
N CYS A 204 15.43 26.85 18.11
CA CYS A 204 14.13 26.66 18.76
C CYS A 204 13.79 25.18 18.93
N GLN A 205 12.80 24.88 19.76
CA GLN A 205 12.19 23.55 19.78
C GLN A 205 11.44 23.31 18.46
N PRO A 206 11.52 22.11 17.87
CA PRO A 206 10.86 21.83 16.60
C PRO A 206 9.34 21.75 16.71
N THR A 207 8.67 21.93 15.57
CA THR A 207 7.28 21.52 15.34
C THR A 207 7.27 20.37 14.32
N HIS A 208 6.19 19.57 14.33
CA HIS A 208 6.03 18.46 13.41
C HIS A 208 4.63 18.51 12.79
N LEU A 209 4.55 18.49 11.46
CA LEU A 209 3.30 18.30 10.72
C LEU A 209 3.42 17.15 9.71
N VAL A 210 4.29 17.29 8.72
CA VAL A 210 4.71 16.22 7.79
C VAL A 210 6.23 16.17 7.72
N SER A 211 6.86 17.36 7.62
CA SER A 211 8.26 17.57 7.98
C SER A 211 8.42 17.85 9.47
N ILE A 212 9.63 17.61 9.97
CA ILE A 212 10.13 18.21 11.21
C ILE A 212 10.66 19.60 10.84
N ASP A 213 10.04 20.63 11.40
CA ASP A 213 10.35 22.03 11.11
C ASP A 213 10.98 22.71 12.32
N MET A 214 12.01 23.52 12.09
CA MET A 214 12.73 24.24 13.15
C MET A 214 13.31 25.56 12.63
N ALA A 215 13.62 26.48 13.55
CA ALA A 215 14.45 27.64 13.24
C ALA A 215 15.94 27.28 13.41
N VAL A 216 16.75 27.67 12.43
CA VAL A 216 18.21 27.58 12.47
C VAL A 216 18.85 28.94 12.26
N GLU A 217 20.06 29.11 12.78
CA GLU A 217 20.95 30.24 12.46
C GLU A 217 22.26 29.77 11.84
N ASP A 218 22.84 30.60 10.97
CA ASP A 218 24.24 30.48 10.56
C ASP A 218 25.19 31.19 11.56
N PRO A 219 26.51 31.03 11.45
CA PRO A 219 27.46 31.70 12.35
C PRO A 219 27.50 33.22 12.21
N GLU A 220 27.15 33.74 11.02
CA GLU A 220 26.94 35.16 10.76
C GLU A 220 25.74 35.73 11.53
N GLY A 221 24.77 34.89 11.91
CA GLY A 221 23.58 35.24 12.69
C GLY A 221 22.32 35.45 11.86
N GLY A 222 22.37 35.19 10.55
CA GLY A 222 21.20 35.07 9.69
C GLY A 222 20.33 33.90 10.15
N THR A 223 19.01 33.98 9.96
CA THR A 223 18.06 32.98 10.47
C THR A 223 17.04 32.54 9.44
N THR A 224 16.75 31.24 9.39
CA THR A 224 15.74 30.67 8.50
C THR A 224 14.98 29.51 9.15
N ARG A 225 13.79 29.23 8.63
CA ARG A 225 13.14 27.92 8.79
C ARG A 225 13.97 26.86 8.05
N LEU A 226 14.26 25.76 8.72
CA LEU A 226 14.67 24.48 8.16
C LEU A 226 13.46 23.53 8.24
N ALA A 227 13.14 22.87 7.13
CA ALA A 227 12.07 21.87 7.03
C ALA A 227 12.67 20.55 6.52
N VAL A 228 12.62 19.51 7.36
CA VAL A 228 13.23 18.19 7.11
C VAL A 228 12.15 17.16 6.79
N TYR A 229 12.20 16.59 5.60
CA TYR A 229 11.33 15.50 5.15
C TYR A 229 12.07 14.15 5.20
N HIS A 230 11.32 13.06 5.13
CA HIS A 230 11.82 11.68 5.01
C HIS A 230 12.90 11.27 6.02
N TYR A 231 12.86 11.86 7.23
CA TYR A 231 13.77 11.48 8.31
C TYR A 231 13.28 10.18 8.95
N PRO A 232 14.15 9.16 9.16
CA PRO A 232 13.71 7.85 9.62
C PRO A 232 12.82 7.90 10.86
N PHE A 233 11.68 7.22 10.79
CA PHE A 233 10.67 7.10 11.86
C PHE A 233 10.03 8.43 12.31
N ALA A 234 10.22 9.53 11.57
CA ALA A 234 9.68 10.84 11.93
C ALA A 234 8.16 11.01 11.70
N LEU A 235 7.56 10.32 10.72
CA LEU A 235 6.18 10.58 10.26
C LEU A 235 5.13 10.63 11.39
N ASP A 236 5.30 9.88 12.47
CA ASP A 236 4.41 9.89 13.64
C ASP A 236 5.13 10.16 14.96
N CYS A 237 6.37 10.69 14.91
CA CYS A 237 7.11 11.02 16.13
C CYS A 237 6.41 12.15 16.91
N SER A 238 6.46 12.06 18.24
CA SER A 238 5.91 13.11 19.09
C SER A 238 6.73 14.42 19.01
N THR A 239 6.15 15.55 19.44
CA THR A 239 6.86 16.84 19.52
C THR A 239 8.09 16.76 20.43
N ASP A 240 8.03 15.94 21.48
CA ASP A 240 9.12 15.73 22.44
C ASP A 240 10.19 14.77 21.90
N GLU A 241 9.79 13.80 21.09
CA GLU A 241 10.72 12.93 20.35
C GLU A 241 11.44 13.71 19.24
N ALA A 242 10.73 14.56 18.49
CA ALA A 242 11.34 15.49 17.54
C ALA A 242 12.38 16.40 18.23
N ALA A 243 12.06 16.91 19.43
CA ALA A 243 12.99 17.70 20.25
C ALA A 243 14.20 16.88 20.76
N ALA A 244 14.06 15.57 20.97
CA ALA A 244 15.15 14.67 21.33
C ALA A 244 16.05 14.30 20.13
N LEU A 245 15.49 14.19 18.93
CA LEU A 245 16.24 14.01 17.68
C LEU A 245 17.01 15.28 17.29
N PHE A 246 16.32 16.44 17.33
CA PHE A 246 16.75 17.75 16.84
C PHE A 246 16.80 18.79 17.97
N SER A 247 17.62 18.53 18.99
CA SER A 247 17.71 19.40 20.19
C SER A 247 18.33 20.77 19.90
N VAL A 248 17.83 21.80 20.58
CA VAL A 248 18.40 23.17 20.57
C VAL A 248 19.90 23.15 20.89
N GLY A 249 20.68 23.92 20.12
CA GLY A 249 22.14 23.96 20.20
C GLY A 249 22.88 22.92 19.35
N THR A 250 22.18 21.93 18.77
CA THR A 250 22.78 20.98 17.83
C THR A 250 23.31 21.71 16.59
N VAL A 251 24.54 21.42 16.18
CA VAL A 251 25.17 21.96 14.96
C VAL A 251 24.96 20.98 13.81
N LEU A 252 24.55 21.51 12.66
CA LEU A 252 24.25 20.76 11.44
C LEU A 252 25.06 21.35 10.27
N ALA A 253 25.53 20.49 9.37
CA ALA A 253 25.82 20.87 8.00
C ALA A 253 24.70 20.34 7.09
N VAL A 254 24.13 21.21 6.27
CA VAL A 254 23.17 20.85 5.22
C VAL A 254 23.87 20.93 3.87
N ARG A 255 23.99 19.80 3.18
CA ARG A 255 24.62 19.73 1.86
C ARG A 255 23.72 20.34 0.78
N GLU A 256 24.34 21.01 -0.17
CA GLU A 256 23.75 21.58 -1.39
C GLU A 256 22.40 22.31 -1.21
N PRO A 257 22.31 23.25 -0.24
CA PRO A 257 21.06 23.67 0.38
C PRO A 257 20.01 24.18 -0.63
N TYR A 258 18.79 23.64 -0.56
CA TYR A 258 17.66 24.05 -1.39
C TYR A 258 16.77 25.07 -0.67
N TYR A 259 16.81 26.31 -1.16
CA TYR A 259 16.04 27.42 -0.60
C TYR A 259 14.81 27.70 -1.47
N LYS A 260 13.62 27.79 -0.85
CA LYS A 260 12.33 27.99 -1.54
C LYS A 260 11.31 28.70 -0.65
N TYR A 261 10.18 29.12 -1.21
CA TYR A 261 9.03 29.55 -0.43
C TYR A 261 8.24 28.37 0.16
N ALA A 262 7.55 28.60 1.28
CA ALA A 262 6.57 27.69 1.83
C ALA A 262 5.39 27.49 0.86
N ALA A 263 4.71 26.33 0.93
CA ALA A 263 3.48 26.12 0.17
C ALA A 263 2.32 27.05 0.62
N SER A 264 2.43 27.61 1.83
CA SER A 264 1.45 28.52 2.45
C SER A 264 1.74 30.01 2.25
N GLY A 265 2.80 30.40 1.54
CA GLY A 265 3.07 31.81 1.21
C GLY A 265 4.54 32.21 1.17
N GLU A 266 4.81 33.52 1.16
CA GLU A 266 6.11 34.14 0.90
C GLU A 266 7.18 33.95 2.00
N ILE A 267 6.96 33.08 2.99
CA ILE A 267 7.98 32.75 3.99
C ILE A 267 9.04 31.86 3.34
N PRO A 268 10.32 32.28 3.27
CA PRO A 268 11.38 31.45 2.72
C PRO A 268 11.83 30.38 3.74
N MET A 269 12.18 29.21 3.24
CA MET A 269 12.64 28.06 4.00
C MET A 269 13.79 27.34 3.29
N LEU A 270 14.70 26.80 4.08
CA LEU A 270 15.60 25.74 3.68
C LEU A 270 14.83 24.42 3.75
N ARG A 271 14.60 23.78 2.60
CA ARG A 271 13.96 22.46 2.54
C ARG A 271 15.03 21.40 2.31
N VAL A 272 15.00 20.36 3.12
CA VAL A 272 15.79 19.14 2.91
C VAL A 272 14.80 18.02 2.62
N ASP A 273 14.84 17.50 1.39
CA ASP A 273 14.04 16.34 1.00
C ASP A 273 14.73 15.05 1.44
N ALA A 274 15.99 14.83 1.04
CA ALA A 274 16.78 13.69 1.47
C ALA A 274 17.40 13.91 2.86
N ALA A 275 16.89 13.22 3.87
CA ALA A 275 17.44 13.26 5.24
C ALA A 275 18.95 12.90 5.32
N SER A 276 19.49 12.19 4.33
CA SER A 276 20.94 11.92 4.18
C SER A 276 21.78 13.19 3.98
N ASP A 277 21.18 14.33 3.60
CA ASP A 277 21.90 15.58 3.37
C ASP A 277 22.16 16.40 4.65
N ILE A 278 21.66 15.93 5.79
CA ILE A 278 21.91 16.53 7.11
C ILE A 278 23.02 15.77 7.82
N MET A 279 24.14 16.43 8.05
CA MET A 279 25.24 15.91 8.84
C MET A 279 25.26 16.58 10.22
N PHE A 280 25.00 15.79 11.26
CA PHE A 280 25.07 16.23 12.65
C PHE A 280 26.53 16.34 13.07
N LEU A 281 27.00 17.54 13.39
CA LEU A 281 28.40 17.81 13.72
C LEU A 281 28.58 17.91 15.24
N ASP A 282 29.56 17.20 15.78
CA ASP A 282 29.98 17.35 17.17
C ASP A 282 30.90 18.58 17.37
N SER A 283 31.15 18.93 18.63
CA SER A 283 31.92 20.12 19.02
C SER A 283 33.44 20.03 18.78
N LYS A 284 33.95 18.85 18.42
CA LYS A 284 35.36 18.61 18.02
C LYS A 284 35.53 18.59 16.49
N HIS A 285 34.44 18.54 15.73
CA HIS A 285 34.49 18.49 14.27
C HIS A 285 35.21 19.73 13.70
N PRO A 286 36.14 19.59 12.71
CA PRO A 286 36.98 20.71 12.25
C PRO A 286 36.19 21.94 11.73
N LEU A 287 35.04 21.70 11.08
CA LEU A 287 34.14 22.74 10.59
C LEU A 287 33.37 23.48 11.70
N VAL A 288 33.46 23.04 12.97
CA VAL A 288 32.79 23.63 14.13
C VAL A 288 33.79 24.33 15.04
N GLY A 289 34.92 23.68 15.34
CA GLY A 289 35.94 24.24 16.24
C GLY A 289 36.62 25.52 15.74
N SER A 290 36.51 25.82 14.45
CA SER A 290 37.05 27.02 13.79
C SER A 290 36.06 28.20 13.71
N VAL A 291 34.84 28.06 14.25
CA VAL A 291 33.71 28.95 13.93
C VAL A 291 33.17 29.69 15.15
N SER A 292 33.25 31.03 15.10
CA SER A 292 32.57 31.93 16.03
C SER A 292 31.14 32.21 15.57
N TRP A 293 30.21 32.39 16.53
CA TRP A 293 28.80 32.66 16.28
C TRP A 293 28.45 34.06 16.77
N SER A 294 27.98 34.94 15.88
CA SER A 294 27.71 36.37 16.18
C SER A 294 26.68 36.57 17.30
N THR A 295 25.74 35.64 17.44
CA THR A 295 24.68 35.61 18.45
C THR A 295 25.09 34.96 19.78
N GLY A 296 26.38 34.64 19.95
CA GLY A 296 26.94 34.10 21.19
C GLY A 296 26.67 32.61 21.40
N ARG A 297 26.53 32.19 22.67
CA ARG A 297 26.30 30.80 23.05
C ARG A 297 24.80 30.48 23.16
N VAL A 298 24.34 29.54 22.34
CA VAL A 298 23.13 28.76 22.66
C VAL A 298 23.55 27.65 23.62
N PHE A 299 22.90 27.55 24.78
CA PHE A 299 23.15 26.48 25.74
C PHE A 299 22.33 25.23 25.33
N PRO A 300 22.98 24.11 24.96
CA PRO A 300 22.26 22.86 24.72
C PRO A 300 21.71 22.30 26.04
N ALA A 301 20.71 21.42 25.95
CA ALA A 301 20.25 20.65 27.11
C ALA A 301 21.40 19.81 27.68
N GLN A 302 21.44 19.64 29.01
CA GLN A 302 22.49 18.86 29.67
C GLN A 302 22.52 17.42 29.14
N THR A 303 23.64 17.04 28.50
CA THR A 303 23.90 15.68 28.05
C THR A 303 24.65 14.88 29.11
N PRO A 304 24.39 13.57 29.26
CA PRO A 304 25.20 12.72 30.12
C PRO A 304 26.70 12.76 29.76
N SER A 305 27.56 12.70 30.76
CA SER A 305 29.02 12.66 30.61
C SER A 305 29.63 11.26 30.82
N THR A 306 28.81 10.25 31.10
CA THR A 306 29.25 8.88 31.41
C THR A 306 28.47 7.84 30.60
N PRO A 307 29.07 6.66 30.29
CA PRO A 307 28.37 5.56 29.63
C PRO A 307 27.09 5.12 30.36
N ASN A 308 27.11 5.12 31.70
CA ASN A 308 25.93 4.78 32.51
C ASN A 308 24.79 5.81 32.40
N GLY A 309 25.09 7.12 32.39
CA GLY A 309 24.05 8.14 32.19
C GLY A 309 23.44 8.09 30.78
N TRP A 310 24.25 7.76 29.77
CA TRP A 310 23.74 7.49 28.41
C TRP A 310 22.89 6.22 28.32
N LYS A 311 23.30 5.14 29.02
CA LYS A 311 22.51 3.91 29.18
C LYS A 311 21.14 4.19 29.81
N GLU A 312 21.09 5.00 30.87
CA GLU A 312 19.85 5.38 31.54
C GLU A 312 18.95 6.24 30.66
N LYS A 313 19.51 7.25 29.97
CA LYS A 313 18.78 8.06 28.98
C LYS A 313 18.18 7.19 27.86
N GLY A 314 18.99 6.31 27.27
CA GLY A 314 18.55 5.40 26.21
C GLY A 314 17.48 4.41 26.68
N VAL A 315 17.59 3.85 27.90
CA VAL A 315 16.53 3.03 28.51
C VAL A 315 15.25 3.84 28.74
N GLY A 316 15.36 5.14 29.06
CA GLY A 316 14.22 6.05 29.15
C GLY A 316 13.46 6.19 27.82
N HIS A 317 14.18 6.46 26.72
CA HIS A 317 13.60 6.50 25.37
C HIS A 317 13.01 5.13 24.96
N PHE A 318 13.73 4.03 25.21
CA PHE A 318 13.30 2.66 24.90
C PHE A 318 11.97 2.30 25.60
N LYS A 319 11.80 2.67 26.88
CA LYS A 319 10.53 2.46 27.62
C LYS A 319 9.35 3.22 27.03
N ARG A 320 9.58 4.33 26.33
CA ARG A 320 8.54 5.11 25.62
C ARG A 320 8.35 4.70 24.16
N LYS A 321 9.07 3.68 23.69
CA LYS A 321 9.13 3.20 22.29
C LYS A 321 9.76 4.19 21.29
N GLU A 322 10.51 5.17 21.79
CA GLU A 322 11.23 6.17 20.98
C GLU A 322 12.54 5.56 20.45
N TRP A 323 12.42 4.53 19.59
CA TRP A 323 13.52 3.61 19.29
C TRP A 323 14.75 4.31 18.68
N LEU A 324 14.55 5.28 17.76
CA LEU A 324 15.67 6.00 17.17
C LEU A 324 16.41 6.86 18.21
N CYS A 325 15.68 7.53 19.11
CA CYS A 325 16.27 8.29 20.22
C CYS A 325 17.02 7.38 21.19
N ALA A 326 16.52 6.16 21.46
CA ALA A 326 17.22 5.18 22.27
C ALA A 326 18.52 4.71 21.61
N ALA A 327 18.49 4.34 20.32
CA ALA A 327 19.67 3.92 19.57
C ALA A 327 20.75 5.01 19.51
N ILE A 328 20.33 6.27 19.32
CA ILE A 328 21.20 7.46 19.40
C ILE A 328 21.82 7.54 20.80
N ALA A 329 21.02 7.56 21.86
CA ALA A 329 21.53 7.69 23.22
C ALA A 329 22.52 6.58 23.61
N PHE A 330 22.29 5.33 23.18
CA PHE A 330 23.25 4.25 23.40
C PHE A 330 24.55 4.45 22.58
N SER A 331 24.44 4.99 21.36
CA SER A 331 25.60 5.27 20.50
C SER A 331 26.47 6.43 21.02
N GLU A 332 25.87 7.47 21.60
CA GLU A 332 26.59 8.54 22.29
C GLU A 332 27.34 8.02 23.52
N GLY A 333 26.78 7.02 24.23
CA GLY A 333 27.49 6.29 25.29
C GLY A 333 28.66 5.46 24.78
N LEU A 334 28.51 4.78 23.64
CA LEU A 334 29.56 3.97 23.01
C LEU A 334 30.70 4.82 22.43
N ARG A 335 30.48 6.11 22.15
CA ARG A 335 31.56 7.08 21.85
C ARG A 335 32.47 7.37 23.05
N LEU A 336 32.00 7.11 24.27
CA LEU A 336 32.81 7.24 25.50
C LEU A 336 33.49 5.91 25.87
N GLU A 337 32.82 4.78 25.64
CA GLU A 337 33.36 3.44 25.91
C GLU A 337 32.82 2.42 24.89
N ALA A 338 33.56 2.20 23.80
CA ALA A 338 33.12 1.38 22.66
C ALA A 338 32.89 -0.11 23.02
N THR A 339 33.56 -0.62 24.05
CA THR A 339 33.46 -2.00 24.54
C THR A 339 32.39 -2.20 25.63
N HIS A 340 31.57 -1.19 25.93
CA HIS A 340 30.59 -1.25 27.02
C HIS A 340 29.42 -2.19 26.67
N HIS A 341 29.59 -3.50 26.94
CA HIS A 341 28.69 -4.59 26.55
C HIS A 341 27.19 -4.35 26.81
N LEU A 342 26.79 -3.68 27.91
CA LEU A 342 25.37 -3.37 28.15
C LEU A 342 24.78 -2.33 27.17
N LEU A 343 25.61 -1.43 26.64
CA LEU A 343 25.20 -0.44 25.65
C LEU A 343 25.04 -1.10 24.28
N LEU A 344 25.99 -1.95 23.88
CA LEU A 344 25.88 -2.80 22.69
C LEU A 344 24.63 -3.70 22.76
N LEU A 345 24.42 -4.41 23.87
CA LEU A 345 23.23 -5.26 24.07
C LEU A 345 21.92 -4.47 23.97
N ASN A 346 21.85 -3.27 24.55
CA ASN A 346 20.65 -2.43 24.47
C ASN A 346 20.45 -1.82 23.07
N ARG A 347 21.54 -1.47 22.37
CA ARG A 347 21.49 -0.93 21.01
C ARG A 347 21.12 -2.02 19.99
N SER A 348 21.66 -3.23 20.12
CA SER A 348 21.24 -4.44 19.38
C SER A 348 19.73 -4.69 19.50
N GLU A 349 19.18 -4.69 20.73
CA GLU A 349 17.73 -4.80 20.95
C GLU A 349 16.95 -3.68 20.24
N THR A 350 17.46 -2.45 20.30
CA THR A 350 16.81 -1.29 19.70
C THR A 350 16.84 -1.36 18.18
N TYR A 351 17.94 -1.83 17.59
CA TYR A 351 18.07 -2.09 16.16
C TYR A 351 17.12 -3.22 15.69
N LEU A 352 16.89 -4.26 16.51
CA LEU A 352 15.81 -5.24 16.24
C LEU A 352 14.42 -4.58 16.20
N ARG A 353 14.14 -3.58 17.05
CA ARG A 353 12.86 -2.82 17.01
C ARG A 353 12.75 -1.85 15.84
N LEU A 354 13.88 -1.38 15.30
CA LEU A 354 13.98 -0.51 14.12
C LEU A 354 13.97 -1.30 12.78
N GLY A 355 14.10 -2.63 12.83
CA GLY A 355 14.26 -3.47 11.62
C GLY A 355 15.67 -3.40 10.99
N TRP A 356 16.64 -2.83 11.71
CA TRP A 356 18.02 -2.62 11.26
C TRP A 356 18.88 -3.83 11.63
N PHE A 357 18.65 -4.94 10.93
CA PHE A 357 19.10 -6.26 11.33
C PHE A 357 20.63 -6.47 11.17
N ARG A 358 21.29 -5.81 10.21
CA ARG A 358 22.75 -5.94 10.01
C ARG A 358 23.51 -5.40 11.24
N SER A 359 23.05 -4.26 11.74
CA SER A 359 23.59 -3.53 12.89
C SER A 359 23.16 -4.18 14.21
N ALA A 360 21.95 -4.73 14.28
CA ALA A 360 21.49 -5.53 15.42
C ALA A 360 22.35 -6.80 15.63
N ALA A 361 22.70 -7.48 14.53
CA ALA A 361 23.58 -8.65 14.56
C ALA A 361 24.99 -8.28 15.00
N SER A 362 25.61 -7.27 14.38
CA SER A 362 26.99 -6.87 14.70
C SER A 362 27.18 -6.41 16.15
N ASP A 363 26.24 -5.66 16.73
CA ASP A 363 26.27 -5.30 18.17
C ASP A 363 26.16 -6.52 19.09
N ALA A 364 25.49 -7.59 18.65
CA ALA A 364 25.38 -8.84 19.39
C ALA A 364 26.63 -9.72 19.22
N GLU A 365 27.12 -9.91 17.99
CA GLU A 365 28.36 -10.60 17.65
C GLU A 365 29.55 -10.02 18.45
N ALA A 366 29.65 -8.69 18.51
CA ALA A 366 30.67 -7.98 19.28
C ALA A 366 30.65 -8.32 20.78
N VAL A 367 29.47 -8.61 21.36
CA VAL A 367 29.33 -9.02 22.77
C VAL A 367 29.52 -10.53 22.95
N MET A 368 29.19 -11.35 21.97
CA MET A 368 29.52 -12.79 21.97
C MET A 368 31.04 -13.02 21.98
N ALA A 369 31.79 -12.19 21.25
CA ALA A 369 33.24 -12.23 21.16
C ALA A 369 33.99 -11.72 22.42
N MET A 370 33.31 -11.11 23.39
CA MET A 370 33.94 -10.61 24.62
C MET A 370 34.13 -11.72 25.67
N ASP A 371 35.22 -11.65 26.45
CA ASP A 371 35.39 -12.51 27.63
C ASP A 371 34.54 -12.04 28.83
N LEU A 372 33.22 -12.10 28.66
CA LEU A 372 32.27 -11.92 29.75
C LEU A 372 32.12 -13.22 30.54
N LYS A 373 32.28 -13.14 31.87
CA LYS A 373 31.97 -14.22 32.82
C LYS A 373 30.47 -14.42 33.03
N ASP A 374 29.66 -13.41 32.69
CA ASP A 374 28.20 -13.48 32.76
C ASP A 374 27.63 -14.23 31.54
N THR A 375 27.25 -15.48 31.77
CA THR A 375 26.62 -16.37 30.78
C THR A 375 25.23 -15.89 30.35
N THR A 376 24.52 -15.13 31.18
CA THR A 376 23.21 -14.56 30.85
C THR A 376 23.35 -13.42 29.85
N LEU A 377 24.41 -12.61 29.95
CA LEU A 377 24.72 -11.56 28.97
C LEU A 377 25.20 -12.15 27.64
N LYS A 378 26.03 -13.20 27.66
CA LYS A 378 26.40 -13.96 26.44
C LYS A 378 25.17 -14.60 25.78
N ARG A 379 24.26 -15.22 26.55
CA ARG A 379 22.99 -15.77 26.02
C ARG A 379 22.11 -14.70 25.39
N LYS A 380 21.99 -13.51 26.02
CA LYS A 380 21.24 -12.37 25.46
C LYS A 380 21.84 -11.85 24.15
N ALA A 381 23.16 -11.95 23.96
CA ALA A 381 23.80 -11.63 22.69
C ALA A 381 23.45 -12.67 21.62
N LEU A 382 23.70 -13.96 21.90
CA LEU A 382 23.36 -15.10 21.03
C LEU A 382 21.92 -15.01 20.49
N VAL A 383 20.94 -14.92 21.38
CA VAL A 383 19.52 -14.88 21.00
C VAL A 383 19.16 -13.66 20.14
N ARG A 384 19.91 -12.55 20.25
CA ARG A 384 19.73 -11.35 19.39
C ARG A 384 20.38 -11.51 18.03
N ALA A 385 21.57 -12.09 17.96
CA ALA A 385 22.20 -12.46 16.68
C ALA A 385 21.30 -13.43 15.89
N THR A 386 20.79 -14.48 16.53
CA THR A 386 19.82 -15.41 15.93
C THR A 386 18.57 -14.71 15.39
N LYS A 387 17.96 -13.80 16.16
CA LYS A 387 16.77 -13.03 15.74
C LYS A 387 17.07 -12.06 14.59
N ALA A 388 18.25 -11.44 14.59
CA ALA A 388 18.71 -10.56 13.51
C ALA A 388 18.99 -11.34 12.21
N TYR A 389 19.66 -12.49 12.29
CA TYR A 389 19.90 -13.38 11.14
C TYR A 389 18.58 -13.89 10.54
N TYR A 390 17.68 -14.42 11.38
CA TYR A 390 16.36 -14.89 10.91
C TYR A 390 15.57 -13.78 10.19
N SER A 391 15.49 -12.59 10.80
CA SER A 391 14.72 -11.46 10.24
C SER A 391 15.35 -10.84 8.99
N SER A 392 16.66 -11.05 8.78
CA SER A 392 17.39 -10.70 7.55
C SER A 392 17.44 -11.85 6.52
N ARG A 393 16.71 -12.95 6.75
CA ARG A 393 16.68 -14.17 5.92
C ARG A 393 18.01 -14.92 5.80
N ARG A 394 18.94 -14.66 6.74
CA ARG A 394 20.23 -15.34 6.91
C ARG A 394 20.05 -16.68 7.63
N TYR A 395 19.24 -17.56 7.02
CA TYR A 395 18.75 -18.80 7.64
C TYR A 395 19.86 -19.86 7.83
N GLN A 396 20.92 -19.81 7.01
CA GLN A 396 22.08 -20.71 7.12
C GLN A 396 22.89 -20.39 8.37
N GLU A 397 23.11 -19.10 8.66
CA GLU A 397 23.81 -18.66 9.87
C GLU A 397 23.00 -18.93 11.15
N VAL A 398 21.67 -19.02 11.06
CA VAL A 398 20.83 -19.55 12.14
C VAL A 398 21.06 -21.04 12.37
N GLN A 399 21.27 -21.86 11.32
CA GLN A 399 21.67 -23.27 11.51
C GLN A 399 23.05 -23.37 12.18
N GLN A 400 24.03 -22.58 11.73
CA GLN A 400 25.38 -22.56 12.31
C GLN A 400 25.38 -22.18 13.80
N LEU A 401 24.57 -21.18 14.20
CA LEU A 401 24.37 -20.86 15.63
C LEU A 401 23.71 -22.02 16.38
N ALA A 402 22.77 -22.75 15.76
CA ALA A 402 22.11 -23.90 16.38
C ALA A 402 23.02 -25.13 16.55
N GLU A 403 24.01 -25.30 15.67
CA GLU A 403 25.05 -26.33 15.78
C GLU A 403 26.06 -26.01 16.88
N MET A 404 26.44 -24.73 17.02
CA MET A 404 27.34 -24.27 18.10
C MET A 404 26.68 -24.19 19.48
N TYR A 405 25.35 -24.04 19.54
CA TYR A 405 24.58 -23.90 20.77
C TYR A 405 23.38 -24.87 20.79
N PRO A 406 23.62 -26.20 20.86
CA PRO A 406 22.57 -27.22 20.77
C PRO A 406 21.54 -27.12 21.90
N ASP A 407 21.98 -26.77 23.11
CA ASP A 407 21.13 -26.72 24.31
C ASP A 407 20.27 -25.45 24.43
N ASP A 408 20.43 -24.46 23.55
CA ASP A 408 19.70 -23.19 23.66
C ASP A 408 18.33 -23.24 22.95
N ALA A 409 17.26 -23.36 23.74
CA ALA A 409 15.90 -23.49 23.24
C ALA A 409 15.40 -22.34 22.34
N ASP A 410 15.81 -21.08 22.59
CA ASP A 410 15.47 -19.96 21.69
C ASP A 410 16.12 -20.21 20.32
N VAL A 411 17.39 -20.64 20.30
CA VAL A 411 18.13 -20.89 19.04
C VAL A 411 17.58 -22.10 18.30
N GLN A 412 17.19 -23.17 18.99
CA GLN A 412 16.59 -24.35 18.34
C GLN A 412 15.18 -24.10 17.78
N GLU A 413 14.40 -23.19 18.38
CA GLU A 413 13.13 -22.72 17.81
C GLU A 413 13.36 -22.01 16.47
N PHE A 414 14.24 -21.00 16.44
CA PHE A 414 14.59 -20.27 15.21
C PHE A 414 15.30 -21.16 14.19
N SER A 415 16.05 -22.18 14.63
CA SER A 415 16.65 -23.20 13.76
C SER A 415 15.59 -24.04 13.04
N THR A 416 14.54 -24.46 13.76
CA THR A 416 13.44 -25.24 13.19
C THR A 416 12.67 -24.41 12.16
N LYS A 417 12.29 -23.18 12.51
CA LYS A 417 11.67 -22.23 11.56
C LYS A 417 12.57 -21.96 10.35
N SER A 418 13.88 -21.79 10.54
CA SER A 418 14.82 -21.57 9.44
C SER A 418 14.86 -22.75 8.45
N ARG A 419 14.69 -23.99 8.92
CA ARG A 419 14.57 -25.16 8.02
C ARG A 419 13.28 -25.14 7.21
N GLU A 420 12.16 -24.70 7.80
CA GLU A 420 10.90 -24.49 7.07
C GLU A 420 11.08 -23.41 6.00
N ARG A 421 11.64 -22.24 6.36
CA ARG A 421 11.92 -21.14 5.43
C ARG A 421 12.85 -21.54 4.28
N ILE A 422 13.87 -22.38 4.55
CA ILE A 422 14.74 -22.93 3.49
C ILE A 422 13.95 -23.89 2.58
N HIS A 423 13.16 -24.81 3.14
CA HIS A 423 12.34 -25.74 2.35
C HIS A 423 11.33 -25.03 1.44
N GLU A 424 10.67 -23.99 1.95
CA GLU A 424 9.78 -23.11 1.19
C GLU A 424 10.50 -22.45 0.01
N ASN A 425 11.66 -21.83 0.27
CA ASN A 425 12.47 -21.16 -0.74
C ASN A 425 12.97 -22.09 -1.85
N ASP A 426 13.38 -23.31 -1.47
CA ASP A 426 14.03 -24.24 -2.39
C ASP A 426 13.02 -25.08 -3.19
N THR A 427 11.78 -25.23 -2.71
CA THR A 427 10.79 -26.15 -3.30
C THR A 427 9.47 -25.51 -3.72
N GLY A 428 9.11 -24.33 -3.19
CA GLY A 428 7.82 -23.70 -3.43
C GLY A 428 6.63 -24.41 -2.76
N ASN A 429 6.89 -25.33 -1.83
CA ASN A 429 5.86 -26.00 -1.03
C ASN A 429 5.51 -25.15 0.20
N TYR A 430 4.22 -24.84 0.34
CA TYR A 430 3.66 -24.10 1.47
C TYR A 430 2.35 -24.76 1.94
N ASP A 431 2.03 -24.66 3.23
CA ASP A 431 0.66 -24.94 3.69
C ASP A 431 -0.24 -23.75 3.33
N TRP A 432 -0.81 -23.81 2.12
CA TRP A 432 -1.76 -22.82 1.61
C TRP A 432 -3.01 -22.65 2.48
N GLN A 433 -3.36 -23.63 3.33
CA GLN A 433 -4.54 -23.58 4.19
C GLN A 433 -4.20 -22.89 5.53
N ALA A 434 -3.04 -23.16 6.12
CA ALA A 434 -2.52 -22.40 7.26
C ALA A 434 -2.24 -20.93 6.86
N LEU A 435 -1.58 -20.72 5.72
CA LEU A 435 -1.30 -19.39 5.17
C LEU A 435 -2.60 -18.61 4.88
N TYR A 436 -3.65 -19.28 4.40
CA TYR A 436 -4.97 -18.66 4.29
C TYR A 436 -5.51 -18.22 5.65
N ARG A 437 -5.50 -19.07 6.68
CA ARG A 437 -5.99 -18.72 8.03
C ARG A 437 -5.22 -17.55 8.64
N GLU A 438 -3.91 -17.53 8.49
CA GLU A 438 -3.05 -16.43 8.97
C GLU A 438 -3.34 -15.13 8.19
N SER A 439 -3.57 -15.21 6.88
CA SER A 439 -3.92 -14.05 6.04
C SER A 439 -5.23 -13.35 6.43
N ARG A 440 -6.12 -14.00 7.20
CA ARG A 440 -7.39 -13.45 7.65
C ARG A 440 -7.27 -12.46 8.83
N GLN A 441 -6.06 -12.21 9.35
CA GLN A 441 -5.83 -11.26 10.44
C GLN A 441 -5.65 -9.82 9.93
N PRO A 442 -6.09 -8.79 10.69
CA PRO A 442 -5.81 -7.38 10.38
C PRO A 442 -4.31 -7.15 10.19
N ALA A 443 -3.92 -6.52 9.07
CA ALA A 443 -2.53 -6.32 8.66
C ALA A 443 -1.61 -7.55 8.76
N SER A 444 -2.14 -8.73 8.37
CA SER A 444 -1.38 -9.98 8.35
C SER A 444 -0.15 -9.90 7.45
N ARG A 445 0.99 -10.36 7.99
CA ARG A 445 2.30 -10.38 7.32
C ARG A 445 2.98 -11.75 7.49
N PRO A 446 2.43 -12.83 6.92
CA PRO A 446 2.80 -14.22 7.24
C PRO A 446 4.30 -14.52 7.27
N ASP A 447 4.77 -15.28 8.25
CA ASP A 447 6.18 -15.69 8.37
C ASP A 447 6.49 -16.85 7.42
N ILE A 448 6.77 -16.51 6.16
CA ILE A 448 7.19 -17.42 5.11
C ILE A 448 8.37 -16.86 4.30
N ALA A 449 9.12 -17.74 3.64
CA ALA A 449 10.15 -17.39 2.68
C ALA A 449 9.55 -17.08 1.29
N PRO A 450 10.22 -16.24 0.47
CA PRO A 450 9.90 -16.13 -0.95
C PRO A 450 10.28 -17.42 -1.71
N TYR A 451 9.74 -17.60 -2.91
CA TYR A 451 10.11 -18.66 -3.85
C TYR A 451 10.19 -18.08 -5.26
N THR A 452 11.21 -18.47 -6.03
CA THR A 452 11.34 -18.15 -7.45
C THR A 452 11.44 -19.45 -8.23
N GLY A 453 10.42 -19.74 -9.04
CA GLY A 453 10.33 -20.95 -9.84
C GLY A 453 11.04 -20.82 -11.20
N PRO A 454 10.49 -21.42 -12.28
CA PRO A 454 11.09 -21.45 -13.61
C PRO A 454 10.92 -20.11 -14.36
N VAL A 455 11.35 -18.99 -13.75
CA VAL A 455 11.19 -17.63 -14.25
C VAL A 455 12.43 -16.78 -14.02
N GLU A 456 12.72 -15.86 -14.95
CA GLU A 456 13.86 -14.96 -14.91
C GLU A 456 13.50 -13.55 -15.43
N VAL A 457 14.24 -12.52 -15.02
CA VAL A 457 14.11 -11.16 -15.57
C VAL A 457 15.08 -11.00 -16.74
N ARG A 458 14.56 -10.71 -17.95
CA ARG A 458 15.39 -10.41 -19.13
C ARG A 458 15.16 -8.99 -19.63
N SER A 459 16.17 -8.43 -20.29
CA SER A 459 16.06 -7.19 -21.08
C SER A 459 16.44 -7.49 -22.53
N PRO A 460 15.48 -7.83 -23.42
CA PRO A 460 15.78 -8.16 -24.81
C PRO A 460 16.24 -6.93 -25.60
N GLU A 461 17.17 -7.09 -26.55
CA GLU A 461 17.77 -5.97 -27.32
C GLU A 461 16.74 -5.04 -27.99
N ASN A 462 15.63 -5.62 -28.47
CA ASN A 462 14.53 -4.92 -29.14
C ASN A 462 13.22 -4.99 -28.33
N GLY A 463 13.31 -5.14 -27.00
CA GLY A 463 12.17 -5.33 -26.11
C GLY A 463 12.21 -4.48 -24.85
N VAL A 464 11.10 -4.47 -24.11
CA VAL A 464 11.06 -3.94 -22.74
C VAL A 464 11.57 -5.02 -21.78
N ARG A 465 12.23 -4.61 -20.69
CA ARG A 465 12.57 -5.54 -19.60
C ARG A 465 11.30 -6.20 -19.06
N GLY A 466 11.33 -7.52 -18.89
CA GLY A 466 10.17 -8.31 -18.46
C GLY A 466 10.58 -9.58 -17.70
N VAL A 467 9.61 -10.26 -17.12
CA VAL A 467 9.78 -11.61 -16.56
C VAL A 467 9.39 -12.64 -17.61
N PHE A 468 10.20 -13.68 -17.79
CA PHE A 468 9.97 -14.72 -18.79
C PHE A 468 10.16 -16.12 -18.18
N VAL A 469 9.48 -17.13 -18.73
CA VAL A 469 9.66 -18.52 -18.27
C VAL A 469 10.93 -19.13 -18.87
N THR A 470 11.66 -19.90 -18.05
CA THR A 470 12.93 -20.56 -18.42
C THR A 470 12.75 -21.94 -19.05
N ARG A 471 11.58 -22.56 -18.83
CA ARG A 471 11.13 -23.81 -19.46
C ARG A 471 9.63 -23.75 -19.75
N ASP A 472 9.11 -24.79 -20.40
CA ASP A 472 7.67 -25.03 -20.46
C ASP A 472 7.08 -25.13 -19.04
N VAL A 473 5.93 -24.49 -18.83
CA VAL A 473 5.14 -24.52 -17.59
C VAL A 473 3.66 -24.77 -17.88
N LYS A 474 2.94 -25.30 -16.89
CA LYS A 474 1.51 -25.62 -16.99
C LYS A 474 0.63 -24.62 -16.27
N ALA A 475 -0.61 -24.46 -16.74
CA ALA A 475 -1.60 -23.65 -16.03
C ALA A 475 -1.78 -24.12 -14.57
N GLY A 476 -1.80 -23.16 -13.63
CA GLY A 476 -1.83 -23.39 -12.18
C GLY A 476 -0.46 -23.61 -11.52
N GLU A 477 0.61 -23.82 -12.31
CA GLU A 477 1.96 -24.01 -11.78
C GLU A 477 2.46 -22.74 -11.06
N LEU A 478 3.11 -22.93 -9.90
CA LEU A 478 3.63 -21.85 -9.08
C LEU A 478 4.91 -21.28 -9.70
N LEU A 479 4.93 -19.98 -9.95
CA LEU A 479 6.07 -19.29 -10.55
C LEU A 479 6.80 -18.37 -9.57
N VAL A 480 6.06 -17.69 -8.68
CA VAL A 480 6.63 -16.76 -7.70
C VAL A 480 5.85 -16.79 -6.39
N VAL A 481 6.55 -16.72 -5.27
CA VAL A 481 6.02 -16.23 -4.00
C VAL A 481 6.92 -15.09 -3.54
N SER A 482 6.36 -13.89 -3.37
CA SER A 482 7.10 -12.70 -2.96
C SER A 482 6.57 -12.19 -1.63
N LYS A 483 7.44 -12.16 -0.63
CA LYS A 483 7.34 -11.16 0.45
C LYS A 483 7.66 -9.77 -0.12
N PRO A 484 7.14 -8.69 0.46
CA PRO A 484 7.40 -7.33 -0.01
C PRO A 484 8.74 -6.80 0.48
N ILE A 485 9.18 -5.69 -0.13
CA ILE A 485 10.20 -4.79 0.40
C ILE A 485 9.64 -4.05 1.63
N ALA A 486 8.42 -3.54 1.49
CA ALA A 486 7.66 -2.86 2.54
C ALA A 486 6.15 -3.02 2.27
N SER A 487 5.36 -3.16 3.33
CA SER A 487 3.90 -3.29 3.31
C SER A 487 3.27 -2.38 4.36
N CYS A 488 2.23 -1.63 3.97
CA CYS A 488 1.55 -0.65 4.80
C CYS A 488 0.04 -0.86 4.75
N PHE A 489 -0.60 -0.90 5.92
CA PHE A 489 -2.02 -1.15 6.12
C PHE A 489 -2.65 -0.01 6.95
N PRO A 490 -3.96 0.29 6.83
CA PRO A 490 -4.66 1.24 7.68
C PRO A 490 -4.52 0.95 9.19
N GLU A 491 -4.42 -0.33 9.56
CA GLU A 491 -4.10 -0.84 10.91
C GLU A 491 -2.86 -0.19 11.54
N ASP A 492 -1.83 0.08 10.73
CA ASP A 492 -0.53 0.58 11.17
C ASP A 492 -0.60 2.07 11.57
N ASN A 493 -1.67 2.79 11.21
CA ASN A 493 -1.87 4.21 11.54
C ASN A 493 -2.11 4.39 13.06
N PRO A 494 -1.17 5.00 13.82
CA PRO A 494 -1.32 5.13 15.27
C PRO A 494 -2.45 6.09 15.69
N LYS A 495 -2.95 6.93 14.76
CA LYS A 495 -4.03 7.89 15.00
C LYS A 495 -5.43 7.40 14.60
N ARG A 496 -5.55 6.19 14.03
CA ARG A 496 -6.81 5.44 13.79
C ARG A 496 -8.05 6.31 13.49
N GLY A 497 -8.10 6.92 12.31
CA GLY A 497 -9.25 7.69 11.85
C GLY A 497 -9.39 9.11 12.42
N MET A 498 -8.46 9.55 13.29
CA MET A 498 -8.33 10.96 13.73
C MET A 498 -7.36 11.76 12.83
N GLU A 499 -7.00 11.23 11.67
CA GLU A 499 -6.13 11.89 10.69
C GLU A 499 -6.74 11.84 9.29
N LEU A 500 -6.77 13.00 8.62
CA LEU A 500 -7.00 13.10 7.17
C LEU A 500 -5.65 13.41 6.50
N PHE A 501 -5.11 12.43 5.77
CA PHE A 501 -3.84 12.55 5.05
C PHE A 501 -4.07 12.50 3.54
N LEU A 502 -3.55 13.48 2.81
CA LEU A 502 -3.64 13.56 1.33
C LEU A 502 -2.25 13.81 0.73
N ALA A 503 -1.77 12.91 -0.13
CA ALA A 503 -0.55 13.09 -0.90
C ALA A 503 -0.90 13.37 -2.37
N HIS A 504 -0.69 14.59 -2.86
CA HIS A 504 -0.91 14.92 -4.27
C HIS A 504 0.27 14.38 -5.11
N ASN A 505 0.04 13.30 -5.87
CA ASN A 505 1.09 12.64 -6.65
C ASN A 505 1.11 13.14 -8.10
N PHE A 506 2.14 13.92 -8.43
CA PHE A 506 2.31 14.52 -9.75
C PHE A 506 2.85 13.54 -10.81
N LEU A 507 3.43 12.39 -10.41
CA LEU A 507 3.95 11.37 -11.32
C LEU A 507 2.83 10.55 -11.97
N THR A 508 1.85 10.14 -11.16
CA THR A 508 0.67 9.34 -11.55
C THR A 508 -0.54 10.21 -11.92
N SER A 509 -0.53 11.47 -11.47
CA SER A 509 -1.69 12.37 -11.45
C SER A 509 -2.88 11.80 -10.66
N THR A 510 -2.60 11.37 -9.43
CA THR A 510 -3.56 10.88 -8.44
C THR A 510 -3.44 11.64 -7.12
N ILE A 511 -4.42 11.45 -6.23
CA ILE A 511 -4.27 11.73 -4.80
C ILE A 511 -4.11 10.40 -4.10
N ASP A 512 -2.98 10.25 -3.42
CA ASP A 512 -2.52 9.03 -2.78
C ASP A 512 -2.79 9.12 -1.27
N THR A 513 -2.91 7.96 -0.63
CA THR A 513 -3.38 7.84 0.76
C THR A 513 -2.24 7.98 1.77
N ARG A 514 -2.59 7.95 3.06
CA ARG A 514 -1.59 7.82 4.13
C ARG A 514 -0.69 6.59 3.95
N ALA A 515 -1.25 5.45 3.52
CA ALA A 515 -0.51 4.20 3.38
C ALA A 515 0.53 4.30 2.25
N ASP A 516 0.17 4.87 1.10
CA ASP A 516 1.07 5.07 -0.04
C ASP A 516 2.26 5.98 0.33
N TYR A 517 2.02 7.04 1.10
CA TYR A 517 3.10 7.90 1.62
C TYR A 517 3.93 7.18 2.71
N THR A 518 3.29 6.41 3.59
CA THR A 518 3.98 5.59 4.61
C THR A 518 4.87 4.52 3.96
N LEU A 519 4.51 4.02 2.77
CA LEU A 519 5.31 3.08 2.00
C LEU A 519 6.63 3.72 1.53
N ILE A 520 6.60 4.96 1.06
CA ILE A 520 7.81 5.75 0.73
C ILE A 520 8.71 5.91 1.96
N GLU A 521 8.15 6.36 3.09
CA GLU A 521 8.88 6.51 4.36
C GLU A 521 9.50 5.18 4.83
N THR A 522 8.78 4.06 4.69
CA THR A 522 9.25 2.73 5.10
C THR A 522 10.40 2.24 4.21
N VAL A 523 10.38 2.52 2.90
CA VAL A 523 11.50 2.19 2.00
C VAL A 523 12.74 3.03 2.35
N VAL A 524 12.58 4.34 2.63
CA VAL A 524 13.68 5.21 3.10
C VAL A 524 14.27 4.70 4.42
N GLN A 525 13.44 4.34 5.40
CA GLN A 525 13.86 3.80 6.70
C GLN A 525 14.66 2.50 6.59
N ARG A 526 14.37 1.65 5.59
CA ARG A 526 15.13 0.43 5.30
C ARG A 526 16.43 0.71 4.54
N MET A 527 16.40 1.56 3.50
CA MET A 527 17.59 1.99 2.76
C MET A 527 18.63 2.69 3.65
N TRP A 528 18.18 3.35 4.72
CA TRP A 528 19.05 3.97 5.72
C TRP A 528 20.11 3.01 6.26
N GLU A 529 19.73 1.75 6.51
CA GLU A 529 20.64 0.72 7.03
C GLU A 529 21.13 -0.26 5.96
N ASP A 530 20.27 -0.64 5.01
CA ASP A 530 20.62 -1.66 4.02
C ASP A 530 20.96 -1.06 2.64
N PRO A 531 22.27 -0.95 2.30
CA PRO A 531 22.70 -0.51 0.97
C PRO A 531 22.37 -1.53 -0.13
N ASN A 532 22.07 -2.79 0.21
CA ASN A 532 21.64 -3.78 -0.79
C ASN A 532 20.24 -3.45 -1.31
N LEU A 533 19.31 -3.08 -0.42
CA LEU A 533 18.03 -2.51 -0.83
C LEU A 533 18.19 -1.22 -1.65
N ALA A 534 19.18 -0.37 -1.36
CA ALA A 534 19.45 0.80 -2.21
C ALA A 534 19.84 0.39 -3.64
N ASN A 535 20.63 -0.67 -3.81
CA ASN A 535 20.92 -1.26 -5.12
C ASN A 535 19.68 -1.89 -5.77
N THR A 536 18.79 -2.55 -5.01
CA THR A 536 17.50 -3.06 -5.52
C THR A 536 16.63 -1.93 -6.04
N ILE A 537 16.38 -0.89 -5.24
CA ILE A 537 15.57 0.29 -5.63
C ILE A 537 16.19 1.01 -6.84
N GLY A 538 17.52 1.08 -6.93
CA GLY A 538 18.24 1.58 -8.10
C GLY A 538 17.95 0.84 -9.40
N SER A 539 17.55 -0.44 -9.33
CA SER A 539 17.30 -1.29 -10.50
C SER A 539 15.84 -1.24 -10.97
N MET A 540 14.90 -0.84 -10.10
CA MET A 540 13.45 -0.84 -10.36
C MET A 540 13.03 0.28 -11.32
N TYR A 541 11.80 0.23 -11.84
CA TYR A 541 11.33 1.20 -12.83
C TYR A 541 10.91 2.52 -12.17
N ALA A 542 11.75 3.57 -12.29
CA ALA A 542 11.48 4.91 -11.77
C ALA A 542 10.82 5.86 -12.80
N GLY A 543 10.27 5.33 -13.90
CA GLY A 543 9.69 6.11 -14.99
C GLY A 543 10.67 6.36 -16.15
N LYS A 544 10.15 6.65 -17.35
CA LYS A 544 10.95 6.81 -18.57
C LYS A 544 12.03 7.90 -18.50
N SER A 545 11.84 8.91 -17.65
CA SER A 545 12.79 10.00 -17.41
C SER A 545 13.87 9.67 -16.37
N MET A 546 13.77 8.55 -15.67
CA MET A 546 14.72 8.10 -14.65
C MET A 546 15.11 6.64 -14.90
N PRO A 547 16.13 6.38 -15.75
CA PRO A 547 16.60 5.03 -16.00
C PRO A 547 17.16 4.38 -14.71
N PRO A 548 17.26 3.03 -14.69
CA PRO A 548 17.93 2.31 -13.61
C PRO A 548 19.36 2.82 -13.38
N THR A 549 19.74 2.99 -12.12
CA THR A 549 21.09 3.37 -11.68
C THR A 549 21.96 2.17 -11.32
N THR A 550 21.37 0.96 -11.27
CA THR A 550 22.04 -0.31 -11.04
C THR A 550 21.49 -1.39 -11.98
N ALA A 551 22.30 -2.42 -12.24
CA ALA A 551 21.89 -3.59 -13.01
C ALA A 551 20.91 -4.48 -12.21
N TYR A 552 20.22 -5.38 -12.90
CA TYR A 552 19.44 -6.47 -12.29
C TYR A 552 20.01 -7.84 -12.71
N PRO A 553 20.18 -8.81 -11.79
CA PRO A 553 20.00 -8.70 -10.34
C PRO A 553 21.01 -7.71 -9.70
N PRO A 554 20.63 -7.02 -8.61
CA PRO A 554 21.50 -6.06 -7.94
C PRO A 554 22.69 -6.77 -7.27
N MET A 555 23.89 -6.20 -7.41
CA MET A 555 25.06 -6.72 -6.70
C MET A 555 24.95 -6.45 -5.19
N SER A 556 25.17 -7.49 -4.38
CA SER A 556 25.30 -7.35 -2.92
C SER A 556 26.58 -6.62 -2.54
N THR A 557 26.53 -5.84 -1.46
CA THR A 557 27.63 -5.02 -0.95
C THR A 557 27.91 -5.30 0.52
N ASN A 558 29.15 -5.74 0.78
CA ASN A 558 29.66 -5.98 2.14
C ASN A 558 30.13 -4.67 2.80
N GLN A 559 29.28 -3.65 2.77
CA GLN A 559 29.47 -2.46 3.61
C GLN A 559 29.29 -2.81 5.10
N PRO A 560 30.04 -2.15 6.01
CA PRO A 560 29.87 -2.31 7.45
C PRO A 560 28.46 -1.88 7.92
N PRO A 561 28.03 -2.30 9.11
CA PRO A 561 26.82 -1.80 9.77
C PRO A 561 26.92 -0.31 10.12
N LEU A 562 25.81 0.28 10.59
CA LEU A 562 25.75 1.71 10.88
C LEU A 562 26.77 2.16 11.94
N SER A 563 27.68 3.05 11.55
CA SER A 563 28.63 3.70 12.46
C SER A 563 27.92 4.57 13.51
N HIS A 564 26.79 5.18 13.14
CA HIS A 564 25.91 5.92 14.03
C HIS A 564 24.47 5.97 13.47
N PRO A 565 23.39 5.85 14.28
CA PRO A 565 22.00 5.89 13.81
C PRO A 565 21.61 7.13 12.97
N ARG A 566 22.29 8.26 13.17
CA ARG A 566 22.09 9.52 12.40
C ARG A 566 22.83 9.57 11.06
N VAL A 567 23.59 8.54 10.69
CA VAL A 567 24.39 8.47 9.46
C VAL A 567 23.90 7.28 8.65
N PRO A 568 23.34 7.47 7.45
CA PRO A 568 22.90 6.36 6.61
C PRO A 568 24.07 5.61 5.99
N SER A 569 23.81 4.38 5.53
CA SER A 569 24.74 3.58 4.69
C SER A 569 25.09 4.27 3.37
N SER A 570 24.17 5.07 2.83
CA SER A 570 24.22 5.63 1.48
C SER A 570 23.44 6.94 1.35
N ASN A 571 23.72 7.73 0.32
CA ASN A 571 22.91 8.89 -0.05
C ASN A 571 21.58 8.41 -0.64
N ILE A 572 20.44 8.95 -0.18
CA ILE A 572 19.11 8.48 -0.60
C ILE A 572 18.49 9.43 -1.62
N ASP A 573 18.37 8.97 -2.87
CA ASP A 573 17.62 9.68 -3.91
C ASP A 573 16.11 9.51 -3.69
N ILE A 574 15.51 10.44 -2.95
CA ILE A 574 14.08 10.49 -2.67
C ILE A 574 13.24 10.51 -3.95
N ALA A 575 13.69 11.17 -5.03
CA ALA A 575 12.91 11.21 -6.28
C ALA A 575 12.78 9.82 -6.91
N ARG A 576 13.82 9.00 -6.77
CA ARG A 576 13.79 7.58 -7.14
C ARG A 576 12.85 6.77 -6.27
N VAL A 577 12.87 6.96 -4.94
CA VAL A 577 11.97 6.24 -4.02
C VAL A 577 10.51 6.61 -4.26
N GLU A 578 10.20 7.90 -4.38
CA GLU A 578 8.87 8.41 -4.76
C GLU A 578 8.37 7.71 -6.04
N ALA A 579 9.19 7.71 -7.10
CA ALA A 579 8.79 7.16 -8.39
C ALA A 579 8.68 5.63 -8.40
N VAL A 580 9.61 4.93 -7.73
CA VAL A 580 9.56 3.46 -7.61
C VAL A 580 8.33 3.02 -6.84
N CYS A 581 8.00 3.65 -5.71
CA CYS A 581 6.74 3.38 -5.01
C CYS A 581 5.53 3.71 -5.88
N SER A 582 5.48 4.93 -6.46
CA SER A 582 4.34 5.40 -7.28
C SER A 582 4.02 4.48 -8.45
N LEU A 583 5.05 3.93 -9.13
CA LEU A 583 4.91 3.19 -10.39
C LEU A 583 4.89 1.66 -10.23
N ASN A 584 5.34 1.13 -9.09
CA ASN A 584 5.53 -0.32 -8.86
C ASN A 584 4.84 -0.86 -7.59
N ALA A 585 4.22 -0.02 -6.76
CA ALA A 585 3.42 -0.49 -5.63
C ALA A 585 2.11 -1.15 -6.07
N PHE A 586 1.71 -2.19 -5.33
CA PHE A 586 0.48 -2.95 -5.53
C PHE A 586 -0.47 -2.70 -4.36
N GLY A 587 -1.76 -2.51 -4.64
CA GLY A 587 -2.79 -2.59 -3.62
C GLY A 587 -2.98 -4.02 -3.14
N LEU A 588 -3.01 -4.24 -1.82
CA LEU A 588 -3.23 -5.55 -1.21
C LEU A 588 -4.73 -5.86 -1.19
N GLY A 589 -5.13 -6.95 -1.84
CA GLY A 589 -6.54 -7.24 -2.10
C GLY A 589 -7.16 -8.29 -1.19
N ASP A 590 -7.74 -7.88 -0.06
CA ASP A 590 -8.92 -8.56 0.50
C ASP A 590 -9.72 -7.64 1.47
N ASP A 591 -10.64 -6.83 0.92
CA ASP A 591 -11.48 -5.80 1.60
C ASP A 591 -12.56 -6.42 2.54
N THR A 592 -12.06 -7.18 3.50
CA THR A 592 -12.80 -8.06 4.41
C THR A 592 -12.82 -7.54 5.84
N HIS A 593 -11.89 -6.65 6.21
CA HIS A 593 -11.87 -5.92 7.48
C HIS A 593 -12.79 -4.70 7.43
N LYS A 594 -14.10 -4.96 7.44
CA LYS A 594 -15.17 -3.95 7.24
C LYS A 594 -15.44 -3.02 8.43
N ASP A 595 -14.57 -3.05 9.45
CA ASP A 595 -14.69 -2.27 10.68
C ASP A 595 -13.78 -1.03 10.74
N TYR A 596 -13.06 -0.70 9.63
CA TYR A 596 -12.40 0.60 9.54
C TYR A 596 -13.42 1.74 9.47
N ALA A 597 -13.27 2.68 10.40
CA ALA A 597 -14.36 3.57 10.80
C ALA A 597 -14.81 4.53 9.69
N ALA A 598 -16.06 4.98 9.79
CA ALA A 598 -16.77 5.79 8.81
C ALA A 598 -16.17 7.19 8.48
N PHE A 599 -15.00 7.53 9.02
CA PHE A 599 -14.30 8.80 8.85
C PHE A 599 -13.24 8.80 7.75
N ASN A 600 -12.70 7.65 7.34
CA ASN A 600 -11.69 7.61 6.26
C ASN A 600 -11.82 6.37 5.36
N LYS A 601 -12.86 6.36 4.52
CA LYS A 601 -13.10 5.31 3.50
C LYS A 601 -12.04 5.26 2.37
N PHE A 602 -11.04 6.14 2.40
CA PHE A 602 -10.08 6.31 1.32
C PHE A 602 -8.73 5.63 1.57
N GLU A 603 -8.37 5.35 2.83
CA GLU A 603 -7.15 4.58 3.14
C GLU A 603 -7.25 3.14 2.62
N LYS A 604 -6.18 2.64 2.01
CA LYS A 604 -6.09 1.30 1.41
C LYS A 604 -4.72 0.69 1.66
N SER A 605 -4.67 -0.62 1.83
CA SER A 605 -3.42 -1.35 2.05
C SER A 605 -2.58 -1.44 0.78
N CYS A 606 -1.28 -1.16 0.86
CA CYS A 606 -0.36 -1.18 -0.27
C CYS A 606 0.98 -1.82 0.09
N ALA A 607 1.71 -2.34 -0.91
CA ALA A 607 3.06 -2.85 -0.73
C ALA A 607 3.91 -2.72 -1.99
N LEU A 608 5.22 -2.55 -1.80
CA LEU A 608 6.23 -2.60 -2.85
C LEU A 608 6.87 -3.99 -2.86
N TYR A 609 6.96 -4.61 -4.03
CA TYR A 609 7.62 -5.91 -4.22
C TYR A 609 8.71 -5.79 -5.29
N GLU A 610 9.81 -6.52 -5.12
CA GLU A 610 10.90 -6.55 -6.10
C GLU A 610 10.49 -7.31 -7.37
N PHE A 611 10.52 -8.64 -7.33
CA PHE A 611 10.35 -9.47 -8.53
C PHE A 611 9.01 -9.24 -9.29
N PRO A 612 7.83 -9.13 -8.62
CA PRO A 612 6.57 -8.80 -9.29
C PRO A 612 6.56 -7.45 -10.02
N SER A 613 7.42 -6.49 -9.69
CA SER A 613 7.48 -5.19 -10.38
C SER A 613 7.98 -5.28 -11.83
N PHE A 614 8.72 -6.34 -12.17
CA PHE A 614 9.24 -6.56 -13.51
C PHE A 614 8.25 -7.28 -14.45
N CYS A 615 7.08 -7.70 -13.96
CA CYS A 615 6.05 -8.32 -14.80
C CYS A 615 5.30 -7.24 -15.61
N ASN A 616 5.46 -7.25 -16.94
CA ASN A 616 4.76 -6.32 -17.84
C ASN A 616 3.25 -6.54 -17.89
N HIS A 617 2.53 -5.59 -18.46
CA HIS A 617 1.08 -5.65 -18.53
C HIS A 617 0.53 -6.37 -19.78
N SER A 618 -0.38 -7.31 -19.56
CA SER A 618 -1.43 -7.67 -20.51
C SER A 618 -2.77 -7.68 -19.78
N CYS A 619 -3.85 -7.24 -20.43
CA CYS A 619 -5.20 -7.39 -19.85
C CYS A 619 -5.51 -8.88 -19.64
N VAL A 620 -5.42 -9.68 -20.71
CA VAL A 620 -5.42 -11.16 -20.63
C VAL A 620 -4.01 -11.62 -20.28
N ALA A 621 -3.65 -11.50 -19.01
CA ALA A 621 -2.33 -11.80 -18.49
C ALA A 621 -1.96 -13.28 -18.62
N SER A 622 -0.66 -13.58 -18.74
CA SER A 622 -0.12 -14.95 -18.66
C SER A 622 0.08 -15.42 -17.21
N GLY A 623 0.18 -14.51 -16.25
CA GLY A 623 0.18 -14.80 -14.81
C GLY A 623 -1.12 -14.37 -14.12
N THR A 624 -1.63 -15.22 -13.21
CA THR A 624 -2.62 -14.82 -12.21
C THR A 624 -1.91 -14.57 -10.88
N ARG A 625 -2.30 -13.51 -10.16
CA ARG A 625 -1.77 -13.21 -8.81
C ARG A 625 -2.84 -13.40 -7.74
N SER A 626 -2.42 -13.84 -6.57
CA SER A 626 -3.23 -13.91 -5.36
C SER A 626 -2.47 -13.28 -4.18
N PHE A 627 -3.18 -12.86 -3.14
CA PHE A 627 -2.60 -12.32 -1.91
C PHE A 627 -2.93 -13.21 -0.71
N PHE A 628 -1.98 -13.30 0.23
CA PHE A 628 -2.16 -13.90 1.54
C PHE A 628 -1.57 -12.93 2.58
N GLY A 629 -2.37 -11.95 3.01
CA GLY A 629 -1.86 -10.81 3.78
C GLY A 629 -0.93 -9.98 2.88
N ASP A 630 0.28 -9.70 3.35
CA ASP A 630 1.31 -9.04 2.54
C ASP A 630 2.10 -9.96 1.59
N VAL A 631 1.85 -11.27 1.58
CA VAL A 631 2.44 -12.20 0.59
C VAL A 631 1.71 -12.06 -0.75
N MET A 632 2.46 -11.87 -1.85
CA MET A 632 1.93 -12.05 -3.20
C MET A 632 2.38 -13.40 -3.77
N THR A 633 1.47 -14.16 -4.36
CA THR A 633 1.80 -15.36 -5.16
C THR A 633 1.48 -15.11 -6.63
N ILE A 634 2.22 -15.75 -7.53
CA ILE A 634 1.96 -15.73 -8.98
C ILE A 634 1.97 -17.17 -9.51
N ARG A 635 0.90 -17.54 -10.21
CA ARG A 635 0.75 -18.82 -10.94
C ARG A 635 0.56 -18.57 -12.43
N ALA A 636 0.94 -19.54 -13.26
CA ALA A 636 0.65 -19.48 -14.69
C ALA A 636 -0.87 -19.57 -14.92
N SER A 637 -1.47 -18.61 -15.64
CA SER A 637 -2.91 -18.62 -15.97
C SER A 637 -3.27 -19.56 -17.13
N LYS A 638 -2.28 -19.86 -17.98
CA LYS A 638 -2.31 -20.74 -19.14
C LYS A 638 -1.01 -21.55 -19.20
N ASP A 639 -0.96 -22.56 -20.05
CA ASP A 639 0.32 -23.15 -20.46
C ASP A 639 1.21 -22.08 -21.12
N LEU A 640 2.51 -22.09 -20.80
CA LEU A 640 3.52 -21.23 -21.41
C LEU A 640 4.69 -22.07 -21.93
N LYS A 641 5.27 -21.63 -23.04
CA LYS A 641 6.47 -22.21 -23.64
C LYS A 641 7.74 -21.55 -23.14
N ALA A 642 8.82 -22.32 -23.04
CA ALA A 642 10.15 -21.80 -22.73
C ALA A 642 10.46 -20.55 -23.56
N GLY A 643 10.74 -19.44 -22.88
CA GLY A 643 10.97 -18.14 -23.52
C GLY A 643 9.78 -17.16 -23.52
N GLU A 644 8.53 -17.59 -23.34
CA GLU A 644 7.35 -16.70 -23.28
C GLU A 644 7.37 -15.77 -22.05
N GLU A 645 6.70 -14.61 -22.17
CA GLU A 645 6.64 -13.59 -21.12
C GLU A 645 5.56 -13.92 -20.06
N LEU A 646 5.91 -13.72 -18.79
CA LEU A 646 4.99 -13.68 -17.65
C LEU A 646 4.48 -12.24 -17.46
N THR A 647 3.21 -12.01 -17.75
CA THR A 647 2.55 -10.71 -17.65
C THR A 647 1.51 -10.70 -16.52
N LEU A 648 1.17 -9.52 -16.01
CA LEU A 648 0.16 -9.30 -14.96
C LEU A 648 -0.90 -8.26 -15.36
N VAL A 649 -2.07 -8.35 -14.73
CA VAL A 649 -3.17 -7.40 -14.94
C VAL A 649 -2.99 -6.15 -14.06
N TYR A 650 -2.81 -4.97 -14.63
CA TYR A 650 -2.51 -3.73 -13.88
C TYR A 650 -3.77 -2.99 -13.39
N HIS A 651 -4.91 -3.15 -14.07
CA HIS A 651 -6.19 -2.51 -13.76
C HIS A 651 -7.35 -3.51 -13.90
N ILE A 652 -8.57 -3.13 -13.53
CA ILE A 652 -9.75 -4.00 -13.71
C ILE A 652 -9.90 -4.36 -15.22
N PRO A 653 -9.97 -5.65 -15.59
CA PRO A 653 -9.97 -6.09 -17.00
C PRO A 653 -11.35 -6.01 -17.66
N THR A 654 -12.41 -5.90 -16.86
CA THR A 654 -13.79 -5.81 -17.35
C THR A 654 -14.20 -4.41 -17.82
N GLU A 655 -13.39 -3.39 -17.52
CA GLU A 655 -13.65 -2.01 -17.92
C GLU A 655 -13.70 -1.82 -19.44
N PRO A 656 -14.31 -0.73 -19.93
CA PRO A 656 -14.37 -0.45 -21.36
C PRO A 656 -12.97 -0.25 -21.96
N TYR A 657 -12.89 -0.39 -23.29
CA TYR A 657 -11.62 -0.37 -24.00
C TYR A 657 -10.81 0.90 -23.73
N GLN A 658 -11.46 2.06 -23.79
CA GLN A 658 -10.78 3.34 -23.68
C GLN A 658 -10.20 3.53 -22.27
N ASP A 659 -10.95 3.19 -21.23
CA ASP A 659 -10.56 3.39 -19.83
C ASP A 659 -9.36 2.53 -19.44
N ARG A 660 -9.26 1.33 -20.02
CA ARG A 660 -8.08 0.47 -19.89
C ARG A 660 -6.85 1.09 -20.57
N GLN A 661 -7.00 1.63 -21.78
CA GLN A 661 -5.90 2.35 -22.46
C GLN A 661 -5.50 3.60 -21.69
N ASP A 662 -6.46 4.43 -21.29
CA ASP A 662 -6.22 5.69 -20.58
C ASP A 662 -5.59 5.46 -19.20
N HIS A 663 -5.94 4.37 -18.52
CA HIS A 663 -5.28 3.97 -17.28
C HIS A 663 -3.79 3.68 -17.49
N VAL A 664 -3.44 2.80 -18.45
CA VAL A 664 -2.02 2.48 -18.69
C VAL A 664 -1.23 3.66 -19.28
N GLN A 665 -1.88 4.46 -20.14
CA GLN A 665 -1.28 5.64 -20.74
C GLN A 665 -1.05 6.75 -19.72
N ARG A 666 -1.96 6.98 -18.77
CA ARG A 666 -1.81 8.00 -17.71
C ARG A 666 -0.71 7.66 -16.71
N LYS A 667 -0.62 6.40 -16.27
CA LYS A 667 0.31 6.00 -15.18
C LYS A 667 1.68 5.49 -15.67
N TRP A 668 1.78 4.83 -16.83
CA TRP A 668 3.05 4.30 -17.35
C TRP A 668 3.42 4.80 -18.76
N GLY A 669 2.51 5.49 -19.47
CA GLY A 669 2.80 6.13 -20.75
C GLY A 669 2.94 5.15 -21.93
N PHE A 670 2.15 4.06 -21.95
CA PHE A 670 2.08 3.15 -23.10
C PHE A 670 0.63 2.78 -23.43
N ALA A 671 0.38 2.35 -24.67
CA ALA A 671 -0.91 1.80 -25.11
C ALA A 671 -0.86 0.26 -25.09
N CYS A 672 -1.80 -0.41 -24.43
CA CYS A 672 -1.82 -1.87 -24.32
C CYS A 672 -2.28 -2.52 -25.63
N GLY A 673 -1.43 -3.35 -26.23
CA GLY A 673 -1.67 -4.06 -27.51
C GLY A 673 -1.96 -5.56 -27.37
N CYS A 674 -2.44 -6.02 -26.20
CA CYS A 674 -2.75 -7.44 -25.98
C CYS A 674 -3.96 -7.93 -26.79
N LEU A 675 -4.20 -9.25 -26.84
CA LEU A 675 -5.30 -9.87 -27.60
C LEU A 675 -6.67 -9.24 -27.32
N LEU A 676 -6.99 -8.94 -26.06
CA LEU A 676 -8.26 -8.28 -25.71
C LEU A 676 -8.35 -6.86 -26.28
N CYS A 677 -7.27 -6.10 -26.20
CA CYS A 677 -7.22 -4.74 -26.73
C CYS A 677 -7.29 -4.72 -28.26
N ASN A 678 -6.69 -5.70 -28.94
CA ASN A 678 -6.79 -5.83 -30.39
C ASN A 678 -8.19 -6.31 -30.82
N ALA A 679 -8.80 -7.24 -30.09
CA ALA A 679 -10.17 -7.70 -30.32
C ALA A 679 -11.22 -6.60 -30.09
N ASP A 680 -11.01 -5.69 -29.13
CA ASP A 680 -11.85 -4.49 -28.97
C ASP A 680 -11.55 -3.45 -30.06
N ARG A 681 -10.31 -3.31 -30.53
CA ARG A 681 -9.95 -2.40 -31.64
C ARG A 681 -10.53 -2.86 -32.98
N ALA A 682 -10.71 -4.17 -33.17
CA ALA A 682 -11.35 -4.77 -34.33
C ALA A 682 -12.89 -4.64 -34.32
N ASP A 683 -13.51 -4.34 -33.17
CA ASP A 683 -14.92 -3.97 -33.09
C ASP A 683 -15.16 -2.54 -33.60
N LYS A 684 -16.33 -2.33 -34.23
CA LYS A 684 -16.81 -1.00 -34.66
C LYS A 684 -16.73 0.00 -33.48
N PRO A 685 -16.25 1.25 -33.68
CA PRO A 685 -16.18 2.25 -32.61
C PRO A 685 -17.50 2.41 -31.83
N ALA A 686 -18.61 2.59 -32.55
CA ALA A 686 -19.95 2.70 -31.96
C ALA A 686 -20.36 1.50 -31.08
N SER A 687 -19.83 0.29 -31.34
CA SER A 687 -20.03 -0.88 -30.46
C SER A 687 -19.27 -0.74 -29.14
N ARG A 688 -18.03 -0.23 -29.16
CA ARG A 688 -17.26 0.08 -27.93
C ARG A 688 -17.95 1.18 -27.13
N ASP A 689 -18.36 2.25 -27.80
CA ASP A 689 -19.05 3.40 -27.18
C ASP A 689 -20.41 3.00 -26.60
N PHE A 690 -21.10 2.05 -27.26
CA PHE A 690 -22.29 1.42 -26.71
C PHE A 690 -21.98 0.62 -25.43
N ARG A 691 -20.98 -0.28 -25.45
CA ARG A 691 -20.60 -1.07 -24.26
C ARG A 691 -20.21 -0.19 -23.06
N ALA A 692 -19.43 0.87 -23.30
CA ALA A 692 -19.05 1.85 -22.27
C ALA A 692 -20.26 2.57 -21.66
N ARG A 693 -21.25 2.98 -22.47
CA ARG A 693 -22.49 3.61 -21.98
C ARG A 693 -23.37 2.63 -21.21
N ILE A 694 -23.48 1.37 -21.64
CA ILE A 694 -24.29 0.36 -20.94
C ILE A 694 -23.71 0.00 -19.57
N GLN A 695 -22.39 -0.03 -19.40
CA GLN A 695 -21.76 -0.28 -18.10
C GLN A 695 -22.10 0.81 -17.07
N LYS A 696 -22.29 2.06 -17.52
CA LYS A 696 -22.73 3.19 -16.68
C LYS A 696 -24.23 3.24 -16.41
N MET A 697 -25.04 2.38 -17.02
CA MET A 697 -26.47 2.33 -16.74
C MET A 697 -26.76 1.67 -15.39
N PRO A 698 -27.83 2.09 -14.67
CA PRO A 698 -28.28 1.42 -13.44
C PRO A 698 -28.46 -0.09 -13.58
N GLU A 699 -28.39 -0.81 -12.45
CA GLU A 699 -28.74 -2.23 -12.36
C GLU A 699 -30.11 -2.51 -12.99
N VAL A 700 -30.21 -3.64 -13.69
CA VAL A 700 -31.46 -4.14 -14.27
C VAL A 700 -32.41 -4.57 -13.17
N LYS A 701 -33.65 -4.06 -13.20
CA LYS A 701 -34.68 -4.29 -12.18
C LYS A 701 -35.57 -5.47 -12.54
N THR A 702 -35.75 -5.76 -13.84
CA THR A 702 -36.55 -6.88 -14.33
C THR A 702 -35.74 -7.87 -15.17
N ILE A 703 -36.24 -9.11 -15.26
CA ILE A 703 -35.69 -10.14 -16.15
C ILE A 703 -35.75 -9.68 -17.63
N SER A 704 -36.78 -8.94 -18.03
CA SER A 704 -36.93 -8.45 -19.40
C SER A 704 -35.84 -7.42 -19.76
N GLU A 705 -35.55 -6.47 -18.86
CA GLU A 705 -34.41 -5.55 -18.99
C GLU A 705 -33.08 -6.30 -19.06
N ALA A 706 -32.89 -7.33 -18.24
CA ALA A 706 -31.67 -8.15 -18.22
C ALA A 706 -31.48 -8.93 -19.54
N GLN A 707 -32.55 -9.57 -20.04
CA GLN A 707 -32.58 -10.27 -21.33
C GLN A 707 -32.27 -9.33 -22.48
N LYS A 708 -32.90 -8.15 -22.49
CA LYS A 708 -32.63 -7.11 -23.49
C LYS A 708 -31.17 -6.64 -23.42
N ARG A 709 -30.66 -6.28 -22.23
CA ARG A 709 -29.28 -5.82 -22.06
C ARG A 709 -28.25 -6.86 -22.51
N VAL A 710 -28.50 -8.15 -22.25
CA VAL A 710 -27.68 -9.26 -22.80
C VAL A 710 -27.76 -9.30 -24.33
N SER A 711 -28.95 -9.22 -24.93
CA SER A 711 -29.13 -9.22 -26.39
C SER A 711 -28.41 -8.04 -27.05
N ASP A 712 -28.62 -6.82 -26.54
CA ASP A 712 -28.03 -5.60 -27.08
C ASP A 712 -26.50 -5.65 -26.98
N ILE A 713 -25.93 -6.03 -25.82
CA ILE A 713 -24.48 -6.22 -25.65
C ILE A 713 -23.94 -7.32 -26.58
N ARG A 714 -24.63 -8.46 -26.70
CA ARG A 714 -24.23 -9.57 -27.58
C ARG A 714 -24.13 -9.11 -29.04
N SER A 715 -25.07 -8.29 -29.50
CA SER A 715 -25.07 -7.70 -30.85
C SER A 715 -23.91 -6.72 -31.11
N SER A 716 -23.30 -6.17 -30.05
CA SER A 716 -22.17 -5.24 -30.18
C SER A 716 -20.83 -5.94 -30.49
N TYR A 717 -20.69 -7.24 -30.23
CA TYR A 717 -19.46 -7.99 -30.48
C TYR A 717 -19.44 -8.57 -31.90
N SER A 718 -18.42 -8.21 -32.66
CA SER A 718 -18.15 -8.72 -34.01
C SER A 718 -17.39 -10.04 -33.92
N ASP A 719 -17.70 -11.01 -34.79
CA ASP A 719 -16.96 -12.29 -34.85
C ASP A 719 -15.68 -12.16 -35.70
N THR A 720 -14.71 -11.42 -35.17
CA THR A 720 -13.40 -11.19 -35.81
C THR A 720 -12.40 -12.31 -35.45
N PRO A 721 -11.32 -12.50 -36.23
CA PRO A 721 -10.26 -13.45 -35.86
C PRO A 721 -9.69 -13.20 -34.46
N GLU A 722 -9.46 -11.93 -34.11
CA GLU A 722 -8.94 -11.50 -32.81
C GLU A 722 -9.95 -11.81 -31.70
N ARG A 723 -11.26 -11.60 -31.94
CA ARG A 723 -12.30 -11.89 -30.95
C ARG A 723 -12.50 -13.39 -30.74
N ARG A 724 -12.30 -14.21 -31.77
CA ARG A 724 -12.23 -15.68 -31.64
C ARG A 724 -11.00 -16.08 -30.82
N LEU A 725 -9.79 -15.63 -31.20
CA LEU A 725 -8.53 -15.93 -30.50
C LEU A 725 -8.49 -15.44 -29.04
N CYS A 726 -9.16 -14.34 -28.71
CA CYS A 726 -9.17 -13.80 -27.35
C CYS A 726 -10.11 -14.58 -26.41
N HIS A 727 -11.16 -15.22 -26.93
CA HIS A 727 -12.28 -15.87 -26.23
C HIS A 727 -13.09 -15.00 -25.22
N PHE A 728 -12.49 -13.98 -24.60
CA PHE A 728 -13.07 -13.14 -23.55
C PHE A 728 -13.94 -11.97 -24.07
N LYS A 729 -15.11 -11.79 -23.44
CA LYS A 729 -16.14 -10.80 -23.78
C LYS A 729 -16.66 -10.12 -22.49
N PRO A 730 -15.88 -9.23 -21.85
CA PRO A 730 -16.09 -8.80 -20.45
C PRO A 730 -17.49 -8.26 -20.15
N HIS A 731 -17.96 -7.29 -20.93
CA HIS A 731 -19.29 -6.69 -20.74
C HIS A 731 -20.43 -7.72 -20.93
N LEU A 732 -20.22 -8.76 -21.74
CA LEU A 732 -21.21 -9.81 -21.97
C LEU A 732 -21.25 -10.80 -20.79
N HIS A 733 -20.09 -11.13 -20.23
CA HIS A 733 -19.98 -11.90 -18.98
C HIS A 733 -20.74 -11.23 -17.83
N LEU A 734 -20.50 -9.92 -17.59
CA LEU A 734 -21.21 -9.16 -16.55
C LEU A 734 -22.73 -9.11 -16.79
N ALA A 735 -23.16 -8.94 -18.05
CA ALA A 735 -24.58 -8.94 -18.39
C ALA A 735 -25.25 -10.30 -18.16
N TYR A 736 -24.56 -11.40 -18.49
CA TYR A 736 -25.05 -12.75 -18.21
C TYR A 736 -25.08 -13.07 -16.71
N GLN A 737 -24.08 -12.63 -15.93
CA GLN A 737 -24.14 -12.72 -14.46
C GLN A 737 -25.36 -11.96 -13.89
N ALA A 738 -25.65 -10.75 -14.38
CA ALA A 738 -26.81 -9.97 -13.94
C ALA A 738 -28.16 -10.62 -14.33
N LEU A 739 -28.24 -11.23 -15.52
CA LEU A 739 -29.39 -12.00 -15.97
C LEU A 739 -29.60 -13.27 -15.12
N ALA A 740 -28.53 -14.05 -14.88
CA ALA A 740 -28.56 -15.23 -14.02
C ALA A 740 -28.98 -14.89 -12.58
N THR A 741 -28.44 -13.79 -12.04
CA THR A 741 -28.81 -13.21 -10.74
C THR A 741 -30.31 -12.89 -10.68
N SER A 742 -30.86 -12.26 -11.72
CA SER A 742 -32.28 -11.92 -11.80
C SER A 742 -33.18 -13.16 -11.85
N TYR A 743 -32.75 -14.22 -12.55
CA TYR A 743 -33.43 -15.52 -12.53
C TYR A 743 -33.42 -16.16 -11.13
N VAL A 744 -32.28 -16.17 -10.42
CA VAL A 744 -32.21 -16.71 -9.04
C VAL A 744 -33.08 -15.91 -8.07
N ARG A 745 -33.04 -14.57 -8.13
CA ARG A 745 -33.89 -13.69 -7.31
C ARG A 745 -35.38 -14.00 -7.54
N ALA A 746 -35.81 -14.15 -8.79
CA ALA A 746 -37.21 -14.45 -9.12
C ALA A 746 -37.63 -15.89 -8.77
N ALA A 747 -36.75 -16.89 -8.97
CA ALA A 747 -37.03 -18.29 -8.64
C ALA A 747 -37.29 -18.50 -7.13
N ASN A 748 -36.62 -17.72 -6.28
CA ASN A 748 -36.78 -17.73 -4.83
C ASN A 748 -37.89 -16.80 -4.30
N ALA A 749 -38.52 -15.97 -5.14
CA ALA A 749 -39.47 -14.94 -4.70
C ALA A 749 -40.87 -15.48 -4.32
N LYS A 750 -41.18 -16.72 -4.70
CA LYS A 750 -42.41 -17.45 -4.34
C LYS A 750 -42.02 -18.63 -3.45
N GLY A 751 -42.90 -19.03 -2.53
CA GLY A 751 -42.57 -19.96 -1.43
C GLY A 751 -42.09 -21.37 -1.83
N ALA A 752 -42.25 -21.77 -3.09
CA ALA A 752 -41.67 -22.97 -3.68
C ALA A 752 -40.80 -22.57 -4.90
N PRO A 753 -39.58 -23.14 -5.07
CA PRO A 753 -38.66 -22.68 -6.12
C PRO A 753 -39.16 -22.97 -7.54
N ASP A 754 -39.09 -21.97 -8.42
CA ASP A 754 -39.49 -22.11 -9.82
C ASP A 754 -38.43 -22.86 -10.64
N VAL A 755 -38.72 -24.12 -10.98
CA VAL A 755 -37.87 -25.05 -11.74
C VAL A 755 -37.49 -24.51 -13.14
N ALA A 756 -38.36 -23.74 -13.78
CA ALA A 756 -38.09 -23.17 -15.11
C ALA A 756 -37.15 -21.96 -15.01
N LEU A 757 -37.27 -21.14 -13.96
CA LEU A 757 -36.35 -20.05 -13.68
C LEU A 757 -34.98 -20.57 -13.19
N ILE A 758 -34.94 -21.64 -12.40
CA ILE A 758 -33.67 -22.30 -11.99
C ILE A 758 -32.91 -22.82 -13.22
N ARG A 759 -33.61 -23.45 -14.18
CA ARG A 759 -32.99 -23.88 -15.45
C ARG A 759 -32.37 -22.69 -16.19
N LYS A 760 -33.11 -21.60 -16.34
CA LYS A 760 -32.63 -20.37 -17.00
C LYS A 760 -31.47 -19.69 -16.26
N SER A 761 -31.42 -19.80 -14.93
CA SER A 761 -30.24 -19.32 -14.17
C SER A 761 -28.99 -20.16 -14.47
N ALA A 762 -29.11 -21.50 -14.55
CA ALA A 762 -28.00 -22.37 -14.91
C ALA A 762 -27.48 -22.07 -16.33
N GLU A 763 -28.40 -21.91 -17.29
CA GLU A 763 -28.10 -21.53 -18.68
C GLU A 763 -27.37 -20.18 -18.75
N ALA A 764 -27.85 -19.16 -18.02
CA ALA A 764 -27.22 -17.84 -18.00
C ALA A 764 -25.86 -17.81 -17.26
N PHE A 765 -25.64 -18.65 -16.24
CA PHE A 765 -24.31 -18.79 -15.64
C PHE A 765 -23.33 -19.56 -16.56
N MET A 766 -23.80 -20.55 -17.32
CA MET A 766 -22.99 -21.21 -18.37
C MET A 766 -22.59 -20.22 -19.47
N ASP A 767 -23.53 -19.40 -19.95
CA ASP A 767 -23.23 -18.34 -20.92
C ASP A 767 -22.27 -17.27 -20.34
N ALA A 768 -22.36 -16.95 -19.05
CA ALA A 768 -21.38 -16.07 -18.38
C ALA A 768 -19.97 -16.68 -18.35
N LEU A 769 -19.87 -17.98 -18.11
CA LEU A 769 -18.60 -18.72 -18.11
C LEU A 769 -17.97 -18.77 -19.52
N GLU A 770 -18.77 -19.03 -20.56
CA GLU A 770 -18.32 -18.96 -21.95
C GLU A 770 -17.88 -17.55 -22.35
N ALA A 771 -18.59 -16.50 -21.91
CA ALA A 771 -18.17 -15.11 -22.10
C ALA A 771 -16.90 -14.74 -21.30
N ALA A 772 -16.56 -15.50 -20.25
CA ALA A 772 -15.28 -15.40 -19.53
C ALA A 772 -14.14 -16.21 -20.19
N GLY A 773 -14.43 -16.98 -21.24
CA GLY A 773 -13.46 -17.82 -21.96
C GLY A 773 -13.44 -19.30 -21.55
N VAL A 774 -14.38 -19.77 -20.71
CA VAL A 774 -14.49 -21.20 -20.36
C VAL A 774 -15.17 -21.97 -21.49
N ILE A 775 -14.49 -22.97 -22.05
CA ILE A 775 -15.07 -23.85 -23.06
C ILE A 775 -15.86 -24.96 -22.37
N ILE A 776 -17.20 -24.93 -22.48
CA ILE A 776 -18.10 -25.92 -21.84
C ILE A 776 -18.30 -27.13 -22.75
N THR A 777 -18.00 -28.33 -22.25
CA THR A 777 -18.16 -29.61 -22.95
C THR A 777 -19.44 -30.38 -22.55
N ASP A 778 -20.16 -29.92 -21.52
CA ASP A 778 -21.43 -30.52 -21.10
C ASP A 778 -22.41 -29.46 -20.56
N ARG A 779 -23.31 -29.00 -21.44
CA ARG A 779 -24.42 -28.08 -21.11
C ARG A 779 -25.70 -28.82 -20.68
N SER A 780 -25.66 -30.13 -20.42
CA SER A 780 -26.87 -30.90 -20.11
C SER A 780 -27.41 -30.60 -18.70
N LEU A 781 -28.71 -30.28 -18.59
CA LEU A 781 -29.39 -29.95 -17.33
C LEU A 781 -30.39 -31.02 -16.86
N GLN A 782 -30.48 -32.16 -17.57
CA GLN A 782 -31.42 -33.24 -17.29
C GLN A 782 -30.98 -34.57 -17.93
N GLY A 783 -31.70 -35.66 -17.64
CA GLY A 783 -31.42 -37.00 -18.18
C GLY A 783 -30.35 -37.76 -17.38
N SER A 784 -29.95 -38.94 -17.85
CA SER A 784 -28.87 -39.69 -17.19
C SER A 784 -27.54 -38.92 -17.24
N ALA A 785 -26.73 -39.04 -16.18
CA ALA A 785 -25.35 -38.59 -16.13
C ALA A 785 -24.49 -39.71 -15.55
N ARG A 786 -23.49 -40.16 -16.30
CA ARG A 786 -22.45 -41.05 -15.75
C ARG A 786 -21.48 -40.23 -14.92
N ALA A 787 -21.05 -40.77 -13.78
CA ALA A 787 -19.87 -40.25 -13.09
C ALA A 787 -18.67 -40.40 -14.04
N ARG A 788 -18.12 -39.28 -14.54
CA ARG A 788 -16.97 -39.26 -15.45
C ARG A 788 -15.72 -39.68 -14.65
N ARG A 789 -15.42 -40.99 -14.63
CA ARG A 789 -14.24 -41.55 -13.95
C ARG A 789 -12.98 -41.27 -14.77
N SER A 790 -12.10 -40.44 -14.22
CA SER A 790 -10.77 -40.14 -14.76
C SER A 790 -9.68 -40.64 -13.81
N LYS A 791 -8.49 -40.96 -14.34
CA LYS A 791 -7.26 -41.13 -13.53
C LYS A 791 -6.53 -39.81 -13.27
N ALA A 792 -6.70 -38.81 -14.14
CA ALA A 792 -6.16 -37.46 -13.94
C ALA A 792 -7.09 -36.62 -13.02
N PRO A 793 -6.57 -35.77 -12.12
CA PRO A 793 -7.35 -35.10 -11.06
C PRO A 793 -8.59 -34.35 -11.53
N TYR A 794 -8.47 -33.65 -12.68
CA TYR A 794 -9.53 -32.82 -13.28
C TYR A 794 -10.00 -33.35 -14.65
N GLY A 795 -9.70 -34.61 -14.98
CA GLY A 795 -10.19 -35.21 -16.22
C GLY A 795 -11.69 -35.50 -16.14
N GLY A 796 -12.43 -35.21 -17.20
CA GLY A 796 -13.88 -35.45 -17.24
C GLY A 796 -14.71 -34.42 -16.46
N LEU A 797 -14.24 -33.19 -16.31
CA LEU A 797 -15.10 -32.06 -15.97
C LEU A 797 -16.09 -31.73 -17.12
N PRO A 798 -17.15 -30.94 -16.89
CA PRO A 798 -18.07 -30.42 -17.93
C PRO A 798 -17.46 -29.29 -18.78
N VAL A 799 -16.14 -29.09 -18.72
CA VAL A 799 -15.37 -28.04 -19.41
C VAL A 799 -14.11 -28.65 -20.03
N ASP A 800 -13.50 -27.96 -20.99
CA ASP A 800 -12.14 -28.26 -21.45
C ASP A 800 -11.13 -27.69 -20.44
N THR A 801 -10.34 -28.57 -19.82
CA THR A 801 -9.31 -28.19 -18.85
C THR A 801 -7.95 -27.90 -19.47
N THR A 802 -7.79 -28.10 -20.79
CA THR A 802 -6.57 -27.74 -21.53
C THR A 802 -6.53 -26.28 -21.95
N GLN A 803 -7.68 -25.58 -21.91
CA GLN A 803 -7.84 -24.18 -22.29
C GLN A 803 -8.52 -23.40 -21.14
N PRO A 804 -7.77 -23.07 -20.06
CA PRO A 804 -8.28 -22.33 -18.92
C PRO A 804 -8.61 -20.86 -19.26
N PRO A 805 -9.60 -20.24 -18.57
CA PRO A 805 -9.93 -18.84 -18.76
C PRO A 805 -8.89 -17.92 -18.09
N SER A 806 -8.56 -16.78 -18.73
CA SER A 806 -7.57 -15.83 -18.18
C SER A 806 -7.97 -15.19 -16.83
N TYR A 807 -9.25 -15.30 -16.42
CA TYR A 807 -9.79 -14.66 -15.21
C TYR A 807 -10.59 -15.66 -14.37
N VAL A 808 -9.94 -16.72 -13.93
CA VAL A 808 -10.53 -17.79 -13.10
C VAL A 808 -11.36 -17.29 -11.92
N HIS A 809 -11.00 -16.16 -11.27
CA HIS A 809 -11.76 -15.56 -10.17
C HIS A 809 -13.19 -15.15 -10.56
N LEU A 810 -13.42 -14.69 -11.80
CA LEU A 810 -14.76 -14.39 -12.34
C LEU A 810 -15.59 -15.67 -12.58
N CYS A 811 -14.91 -16.81 -12.74
CA CYS A 811 -15.52 -18.09 -13.09
C CYS A 811 -15.89 -18.94 -11.88
N VAL A 812 -15.09 -18.93 -10.79
CA VAL A 812 -15.32 -19.77 -9.59
C VAL A 812 -16.74 -19.60 -9.05
N LEU A 813 -17.18 -18.36 -8.83
CA LEU A 813 -18.52 -18.08 -8.28
C LEU A 813 -19.65 -18.53 -9.22
N ALA A 814 -19.48 -18.35 -10.54
CA ALA A 814 -20.48 -18.81 -11.51
C ALA A 814 -20.56 -20.35 -11.57
N ALA A 815 -19.43 -21.07 -11.48
CA ALA A 815 -19.42 -22.53 -11.41
C ALA A 815 -20.10 -23.07 -10.13
N ILE A 816 -19.91 -22.42 -8.98
CA ILE A 816 -20.64 -22.73 -7.74
C ILE A 816 -22.15 -22.53 -7.92
N GLN A 817 -22.58 -21.45 -8.60
CA GLN A 817 -24.01 -21.21 -8.85
C GLN A 817 -24.62 -22.18 -9.87
N VAL A 818 -23.87 -22.65 -10.88
CA VAL A 818 -24.33 -23.75 -11.74
C VAL A 818 -24.52 -25.04 -10.93
N ALA A 819 -23.60 -25.35 -9.99
CA ALA A 819 -23.75 -26.50 -9.09
C ALA A 819 -24.98 -26.39 -8.18
N HIS A 820 -25.26 -25.21 -7.60
CA HIS A 820 -26.50 -24.94 -6.83
C HIS A 820 -27.75 -25.16 -7.67
N SER A 821 -27.82 -24.58 -8.87
CA SER A 821 -28.98 -24.73 -9.75
C SER A 821 -29.19 -26.20 -10.14
N LEU A 822 -28.11 -26.97 -10.37
CA LEU A 822 -28.19 -28.41 -10.61
C LEU A 822 -28.63 -29.21 -9.38
N MET A 823 -28.22 -28.86 -8.16
CA MET A 823 -28.76 -29.47 -6.94
C MET A 823 -30.27 -29.26 -6.82
N ALA A 824 -30.75 -28.03 -7.05
CA ALA A 824 -32.18 -27.71 -7.01
C ALA A 824 -32.99 -28.42 -8.14
N LEU A 825 -32.36 -28.72 -9.28
CA LEU A 825 -32.91 -29.57 -10.36
C LEU A 825 -32.78 -31.08 -10.09
N ASN A 826 -32.35 -31.50 -8.88
CA ASN A 826 -32.09 -32.88 -8.48
C ASN A 826 -31.04 -33.59 -9.36
N GLN A 827 -30.13 -32.83 -9.99
CA GLN A 827 -29.07 -33.32 -10.89
C GLN A 827 -27.75 -33.55 -10.14
N GLN A 828 -27.77 -34.27 -9.02
CA GLN A 828 -26.65 -34.33 -8.06
C GLN A 828 -25.31 -34.73 -8.71
N THR A 829 -25.28 -35.70 -9.63
CA THR A 829 -24.04 -36.08 -10.35
C THR A 829 -23.47 -34.93 -11.19
N ARG A 830 -24.33 -34.11 -11.82
CA ARG A 830 -23.90 -32.93 -12.59
C ARG A 830 -23.44 -31.82 -11.66
N ALA A 831 -24.15 -31.60 -10.55
CA ALA A 831 -23.78 -30.61 -9.54
C ALA A 831 -22.37 -30.88 -8.97
N VAL A 832 -22.06 -32.13 -8.62
CA VAL A 832 -20.71 -32.53 -8.17
C VAL A 832 -19.64 -32.28 -9.24
N ASN A 833 -19.94 -32.56 -10.52
CA ASN A 833 -19.00 -32.28 -11.61
C ASN A 833 -18.74 -30.76 -11.78
N TRP A 834 -19.77 -29.91 -11.59
CA TRP A 834 -19.63 -28.46 -11.60
C TRP A 834 -18.95 -27.90 -10.34
N ALA A 835 -19.18 -28.52 -9.17
CA ALA A 835 -18.46 -28.20 -7.93
C ALA A 835 -16.94 -28.46 -8.08
N LYS A 836 -16.56 -29.60 -8.68
CA LYS A 836 -15.16 -29.89 -9.05
C LYS A 836 -14.59 -28.94 -10.11
N THR A 837 -15.45 -28.33 -10.92
CA THR A 837 -15.03 -27.28 -11.87
C THR A 837 -14.71 -25.98 -11.13
N ALA A 838 -15.49 -25.63 -10.09
CA ALA A 838 -15.16 -24.50 -9.22
C ALA A 838 -13.85 -24.73 -8.43
N VAL A 839 -13.61 -25.95 -7.94
CA VAL A 839 -12.32 -26.34 -7.31
C VAL A 839 -11.17 -26.15 -8.30
N TRP A 840 -11.27 -26.68 -9.51
CA TRP A 840 -10.23 -26.55 -10.54
C TRP A 840 -9.91 -25.08 -10.88
N LEU A 841 -10.95 -24.24 -11.04
CA LEU A 841 -10.78 -22.81 -11.31
C LEU A 841 -10.06 -22.08 -10.17
N GLU A 842 -10.34 -22.42 -8.91
CA GLU A 842 -9.65 -21.84 -7.75
C GLU A 842 -8.20 -22.36 -7.61
N ASP A 843 -7.96 -23.65 -7.86
CA ASP A 843 -6.63 -24.27 -7.74
C ASP A 843 -5.63 -23.69 -8.76
N LEU A 844 -6.12 -23.26 -9.94
CA LEU A 844 -5.35 -22.44 -10.89
C LEU A 844 -4.93 -21.06 -10.33
N ALA A 845 -5.71 -20.49 -9.41
CA ALA A 845 -5.55 -19.12 -8.89
C ALA A 845 -4.66 -19.05 -7.63
N THR A 846 -4.91 -19.94 -6.67
CA THR A 846 -4.28 -19.95 -5.34
C THR A 846 -3.51 -21.25 -5.08
N GLY A 847 -4.00 -22.37 -5.61
CA GLY A 847 -3.55 -23.72 -5.27
C GLY A 847 -4.30 -24.26 -4.06
N GLY A 848 -3.68 -25.18 -3.32
CA GLY A 848 -4.26 -25.74 -2.08
C GLY A 848 -5.49 -26.65 -2.28
N GLY A 849 -5.94 -26.85 -3.52
CA GLY A 849 -6.96 -27.82 -3.90
C GLY A 849 -8.26 -27.77 -3.09
N VAL A 850 -8.81 -28.95 -2.82
CA VAL A 850 -10.13 -29.14 -2.21
C VAL A 850 -10.20 -28.60 -0.77
N SER A 851 -9.11 -28.64 0.00
CA SER A 851 -9.11 -28.18 1.40
C SER A 851 -9.19 -26.65 1.48
N LEU A 852 -8.33 -25.93 0.76
CA LEU A 852 -8.39 -24.47 0.71
C LEU A 852 -9.71 -23.99 0.07
N PHE A 853 -10.15 -24.61 -1.03
CA PHE A 853 -11.43 -24.28 -1.67
C PHE A 853 -12.61 -24.39 -0.69
N LYS A 854 -12.68 -25.50 0.06
CA LYS A 854 -13.76 -25.73 1.04
C LYS A 854 -13.78 -24.68 2.15
N GLU A 855 -12.63 -24.17 2.57
CA GLU A 855 -12.54 -23.17 3.63
C GLU A 855 -12.86 -21.75 3.11
N LYS A 856 -12.27 -21.36 1.98
CA LYS A 856 -12.49 -20.08 1.30
C LYS A 856 -13.96 -19.87 0.88
N TYR A 857 -14.63 -20.94 0.44
CA TYR A 857 -16.00 -20.89 -0.07
C TYR A 857 -17.04 -21.62 0.79
N HIS A 858 -16.75 -21.88 2.09
CA HIS A 858 -17.59 -22.73 2.94
C HIS A 858 -19.08 -22.31 2.98
N GLU A 859 -19.38 -21.02 3.18
CA GLU A 859 -20.76 -20.50 3.15
C GLU A 859 -21.42 -20.73 1.79
N MET A 860 -20.71 -20.36 0.72
CA MET A 860 -21.22 -20.40 -0.66
C MET A 860 -21.42 -21.83 -1.17
N CYS A 861 -20.76 -22.82 -0.57
CA CYS A 861 -20.84 -24.23 -0.94
C CYS A 861 -21.84 -25.03 -0.10
N ALA A 862 -22.53 -24.41 0.86
CA ALA A 862 -23.46 -25.09 1.76
C ALA A 862 -24.55 -25.87 1.00
N GLY A 863 -24.57 -27.20 1.16
CA GLY A 863 -25.52 -28.10 0.50
C GLY A 863 -25.04 -28.70 -0.83
N ILE A 864 -23.88 -28.30 -1.35
CA ILE A 864 -23.22 -28.94 -2.51
C ILE A 864 -22.23 -30.01 -2.01
N PRO A 865 -22.26 -31.26 -2.52
CA PRO A 865 -21.20 -32.23 -2.25
C PRO A 865 -19.94 -31.89 -3.08
N ILE A 866 -18.79 -31.80 -2.40
CA ILE A 866 -17.46 -31.51 -2.99
C ILE A 866 -16.50 -32.65 -2.67
#